data_AF-A0A534HT23-F1
#
_entry.id   AF-A0A534HT23-F1
#
_cell.length_a   1.000
_cell.length_b   1.000
_cell.length_c   1.000
_cell.angle_alpha   90.00
_cell.angle_beta   90.00
_cell.angle_gamma   90.00
#
_symmetry.space_group_name_H-M   'P 1'
#
loop_
_entity.id
_entity.type
_entity.pdbx_description
1 polymer ?
#
loop_
_entity_poly.entity_id
_entity_poly.type
_entity_poly.pdbx_seq_one_letter_code
_entity_poly.pdbx_strand_id
1 'polypeptide(L)'
;MDNSFGGEGAAPGSPSGANPRDGAIDFTRYSDAQLEELKYTIDPRSSPLSYAHLIAELERRRAQATEPPSAPASSPGRFTPRDGLFGWLQAKRGRSPVYGSGSIECGPVDVALDGWRRTWLGVAHRDEVRLPLEGVRNVGVEKARLEFEYKQPYRLRKRIHFIADSEAKARELAAKLPATQTAGFQQQWSELREFKVRLAEVGGRAWVTPVLVLLNLAVFVAMAASARRLGAFDPVLLFSWGANVGTVTINGQWWRLATALFVHLSLLHLVLNLWALWNVGRLTERLYGTGVFVFLYFTSGLLGNLASIAWDPSNTSAGASSAIFGLFGAFLAFLAHRGSRVPAQVVRAHWFSTLLFVLFNLIQGTLTPHVDNAAHVGGLLGGFVLGWILVRPLEAESRQEFPFHKTVTAVFVLGVAVLVALTQVLGFGSQLTPPERYSRTHLWYLQGQEQNLRLWQELAVLATSGSISDAELGARFEREIVPFWSMADQRLKKESPSLPADQGQYAALVADFTQLRFKWAQAIVQATKNQDADAASKAIQLQKETDLGLARLERLELRASMSHRPRALADSPIMVRIRAVFTRRLDCVQKPYGPRLALTDASNDGPAARYHAGCRAQQLFLSGDFAALDSLMTRAVRSLGDLPDGGSSLEGIVGGLDTLMYYGGMDVRTLLARTASWRRAVPGSVQADLIEALAFRNWAWTARGHGSANEVSQQSWALFAHRIEMAAAALEDLAQRDRNHPLWYQLFLDVGLDQSRERGVLRPVFDQGAEEFPNYQGLYRSMLRIEMPRWGGSYQMVDGIVDYVAYGGHDTRDLEKYAQLYWIYDSLENDDINVFEDASAKWSNMKAGFILMVRHHPRSDVVINGFARFACLGGDPEQYVQLRPRLKEHYSATAWSAKVSLESCDKKFRIAQATMTGG
;
A
#
# COMPACT_ATOMS: atom_id res chain seq x y z
N MET A 1 29.31 -23.25 6.76
CA MET A 1 29.65 -24.64 7.08
C MET A 1 29.63 -25.35 5.74
N ASP A 2 30.74 -25.75 5.12
CA ASP A 2 31.88 -26.44 5.70
C ASP A 2 33.25 -25.80 5.49
N ASN A 3 34.01 -25.86 6.59
CA ASN A 3 35.44 -25.69 6.75
C ASN A 3 36.01 -27.06 7.09
N SER A 4 37.20 -27.38 6.58
CA SER A 4 38.14 -28.33 7.18
C SER A 4 39.49 -28.15 6.48
N PHE A 5 40.67 -28.27 7.05
CA PHE A 5 41.32 -28.18 8.38
C PHE A 5 42.82 -28.08 7.95
N GLY A 6 43.77 -27.42 8.59
CA GLY A 6 43.94 -27.05 9.97
C GLY A 6 45.26 -26.29 10.14
N GLY A 7 45.52 -25.87 11.37
CA GLY A 7 46.76 -25.23 11.78
C GLY A 7 46.72 -25.02 13.29
N GLU A 8 47.16 -26.03 14.04
CA GLU A 8 47.48 -25.93 15.46
C GLU A 8 48.81 -25.18 15.66
N GLY A 9 48.92 -24.49 16.80
CA GLY A 9 50.19 -24.25 17.49
C GLY A 9 50.73 -22.82 17.41
N ALA A 10 50.39 -21.99 18.40
CA ALA A 10 51.10 -20.74 18.68
C ALA A 10 51.44 -20.65 20.18
N ALA A 11 52.73 -20.50 20.48
CA ALA A 11 53.30 -19.80 21.63
C ALA A 11 54.78 -19.42 21.31
N PRO A 12 55.43 -18.45 21.97
CA PRO A 12 55.54 -17.06 21.48
C PRO A 12 56.98 -16.53 21.35
N GLY A 13 57.20 -15.52 20.49
CA GLY A 13 58.46 -14.75 20.44
C GLY A 13 58.60 -13.78 19.25
N SER A 14 58.34 -12.50 19.53
CA SER A 14 58.70 -11.20 18.89
C SER A 14 59.82 -11.11 17.79
N PRO A 15 60.04 -9.96 17.10
CA PRO A 15 59.50 -9.59 15.78
C PRO A 15 60.61 -9.28 14.71
N SER A 16 60.49 -9.78 13.47
CA SER A 16 61.11 -9.11 12.30
C SER A 16 60.54 -9.64 11.00
N GLY A 17 60.03 -8.74 10.17
CA GLY A 17 59.32 -9.08 8.93
C GLY A 17 60.24 -9.52 7.80
N ALA A 18 59.82 -10.59 7.12
CA ALA A 18 59.89 -10.77 5.67
C ALA A 18 58.93 -11.91 5.29
N ASN A 19 58.03 -11.66 4.33
CA ASN A 19 57.05 -12.63 3.85
C ASN A 19 57.70 -13.53 2.76
N PRO A 20 57.64 -14.88 2.85
CA PRO A 20 58.29 -15.79 1.88
C PRO A 20 57.74 -15.78 0.44
N ARG A 21 56.83 -14.85 0.11
CA ARG A 21 56.19 -14.72 -1.22
C ARG A 21 56.74 -13.59 -2.09
N ASP A 22 57.86 -12.96 -1.73
CA ASP A 22 58.49 -11.88 -2.52
C ASP A 22 59.24 -12.47 -3.73
N GLY A 23 58.50 -13.06 -4.67
CA GLY A 23 59.04 -13.50 -5.96
C GLY A 23 59.44 -12.28 -6.78
N ALA A 24 60.72 -12.18 -7.15
CA ALA A 24 61.25 -11.07 -7.94
C ALA A 24 60.52 -10.97 -9.30
N ILE A 25 59.70 -9.94 -9.47
CA ILE A 25 59.02 -9.66 -10.73
C ILE A 25 60.08 -9.16 -11.74
N ASP A 26 60.10 -9.75 -12.94
CA ASP A 26 60.93 -9.29 -14.06
C ASP A 26 60.31 -8.06 -14.73
N PHE A 27 60.76 -6.88 -14.32
CA PHE A 27 60.26 -5.60 -14.82
C PHE A 27 60.73 -5.24 -16.24
N THR A 28 61.66 -6.00 -16.82
CA THR A 28 62.20 -5.70 -18.17
C THR A 28 61.15 -5.85 -19.27
N ARG A 29 60.07 -6.62 -19.00
CA ARG A 29 58.99 -6.91 -19.97
C ARG A 29 57.88 -5.87 -20.03
N TYR A 30 57.90 -4.86 -19.15
CA TYR A 30 56.87 -3.83 -19.05
C TYR A 30 57.29 -2.55 -19.78
N SER A 31 56.32 -1.78 -20.29
CA SER A 31 56.59 -0.48 -20.94
C SER A 31 56.87 0.61 -19.91
N ASP A 32 57.55 1.71 -20.31
CA ASP A 32 57.95 2.79 -19.40
C ASP A 32 56.75 3.41 -18.65
N ALA A 33 55.62 3.53 -19.35
CA ALA A 33 54.38 4.02 -18.75
C ALA A 33 53.80 3.06 -17.68
N GLN A 34 53.93 1.75 -17.89
CA GLN A 34 53.50 0.74 -16.92
C GLN A 34 54.42 0.72 -15.69
N LEU A 35 55.73 0.91 -15.88
CA LEU A 35 56.70 0.96 -14.80
C LEU A 35 56.49 2.17 -13.88
N GLU A 36 56.19 3.35 -14.43
CA GLU A 36 55.89 4.55 -13.62
C GLU A 36 54.60 4.44 -12.81
N GLU A 37 53.60 3.71 -13.29
CA GLU A 37 52.35 3.46 -12.53
C GLU A 37 52.56 2.45 -11.40
N LEU A 38 53.38 1.41 -11.63
CA LEU A 38 53.71 0.40 -10.62
C LEU A 38 54.42 1.02 -9.39
N LYS A 39 55.08 2.17 -9.55
CA LYS A 39 55.73 2.91 -8.46
C LYS A 39 54.77 3.40 -7.38
N TYR A 40 53.51 3.64 -7.74
CA TYR A 40 52.46 4.08 -6.82
C TYR A 40 51.55 2.94 -6.35
N THR A 41 51.76 1.74 -6.91
CA THR A 41 50.90 0.56 -6.68
C THR A 41 51.61 -0.51 -5.85
N ILE A 42 52.91 -0.72 -6.06
CA ILE A 42 53.73 -1.62 -5.23
C ILE A 42 54.14 -0.86 -3.96
N ASP A 43 53.67 -1.32 -2.80
CA ASP A 43 54.03 -0.73 -1.51
C ASP A 43 55.47 -1.14 -1.13
N PRO A 44 56.40 -0.17 -0.96
CA PRO A 44 57.79 -0.43 -0.62
C PRO A 44 57.97 -1.12 0.74
N ARG A 45 56.98 -1.09 1.64
CA ARG A 45 57.05 -1.75 2.95
C ARG A 45 56.66 -3.23 2.88
N SER A 46 55.75 -3.61 1.98
CA SER A 46 55.25 -4.97 1.88
C SER A 46 56.00 -5.84 0.86
N SER A 47 56.63 -5.22 -0.15
CA SER A 47 57.36 -5.93 -1.23
C SER A 47 58.64 -5.17 -1.61
N PRO A 48 59.62 -5.07 -0.68
CA PRO A 48 60.78 -4.20 -0.81
C PRO A 48 61.71 -4.59 -1.97
N LEU A 49 61.88 -5.89 -2.27
CA LEU A 49 62.74 -6.35 -3.36
C LEU A 49 62.15 -6.02 -4.73
N SER A 50 60.85 -6.28 -4.91
CA SER A 50 60.14 -5.93 -6.14
C SER A 50 60.11 -4.41 -6.38
N TYR A 51 59.95 -3.62 -5.31
CA TYR A 51 60.04 -2.16 -5.43
C TYR A 51 61.45 -1.70 -5.83
N ALA A 52 62.50 -2.27 -5.23
CA ALA A 52 63.88 -1.93 -5.57
C ALA A 52 64.22 -2.25 -7.04
N HIS A 53 63.79 -3.40 -7.55
CA HIS A 53 64.02 -3.80 -8.95
C HIS A 53 63.25 -2.91 -9.94
N LEU A 54 62.02 -2.50 -9.60
CA LEU A 54 61.24 -1.55 -10.39
C LEU A 54 61.98 -0.21 -10.53
N ILE A 55 62.49 0.33 -9.42
CA ILE A 55 63.22 1.61 -9.41
C ILE A 55 64.53 1.49 -10.20
N ALA A 56 65.27 0.40 -10.03
CA ALA A 56 66.51 0.15 -10.77
C ALA A 56 66.30 0.09 -12.29
N GLU A 57 65.21 -0.55 -12.76
CA GLU A 57 64.88 -0.63 -14.19
C GLU A 57 64.44 0.74 -14.76
N LEU A 58 63.67 1.52 -14.00
CA LEU A 58 63.31 2.89 -14.38
C LEU A 58 64.55 3.80 -14.50
N GLU A 59 65.49 3.69 -13.56
CA GLU A 59 66.74 4.46 -13.60
C GLU A 59 67.63 4.02 -14.77
N ARG A 60 67.73 2.71 -15.05
CA ARG A 60 68.45 2.18 -16.21
C ARG A 60 67.91 2.74 -17.53
N ARG A 61 66.58 2.82 -17.69
CA ARG A 61 65.96 3.35 -18.92
C ARG A 61 66.07 4.87 -19.02
N ARG A 62 65.96 5.59 -17.92
CA ARG A 62 66.21 7.04 -17.87
C ARG A 62 67.66 7.37 -18.25
N ALA A 63 68.62 6.55 -17.86
CA ALA A 63 70.02 6.69 -18.25
C ALA A 63 70.28 6.39 -19.74
N GLN A 64 69.42 5.57 -20.38
CA GLN A 64 69.49 5.26 -21.81
C GLN A 64 68.76 6.29 -22.69
N ALA A 65 67.89 7.12 -22.12
CA ALA A 65 67.17 8.19 -22.80
C ALA A 65 68.01 9.48 -22.90
N THR A 66 69.20 9.42 -23.50
CA THR A 66 69.93 10.62 -23.93
C THR A 66 69.55 10.98 -25.36
N GLU A 67 68.47 11.74 -25.51
CA GLU A 67 68.28 12.83 -26.48
C GLU A 67 66.85 13.38 -26.34
N PRO A 68 66.63 14.67 -26.03
CA PRO A 68 65.29 15.25 -26.04
C PRO A 68 64.91 15.61 -27.49
N PRO A 69 63.77 15.14 -28.03
CA PRO A 69 63.17 15.76 -29.18
C PRO A 69 62.69 17.16 -28.80
N SER A 70 62.86 18.11 -29.71
CA SER A 70 62.40 19.49 -29.61
C SER A 70 60.92 19.57 -29.19
N ALA A 71 60.64 20.36 -28.16
CA ALA A 71 59.29 20.60 -27.65
C ALA A 71 58.44 21.37 -28.67
N PRO A 72 57.25 20.87 -29.09
CA PRO A 72 56.25 21.70 -29.73
C PRO A 72 55.50 22.52 -28.67
N ALA A 73 54.92 23.63 -29.11
CA ALA A 73 54.31 24.69 -28.30
C ALA A 73 52.98 24.29 -27.62
N SER A 74 52.95 23.17 -26.90
CA SER A 74 51.78 22.73 -26.14
C SER A 74 51.63 23.52 -24.84
N SER A 75 50.39 23.93 -24.52
CA SER A 75 50.09 24.69 -23.30
C SER A 75 49.55 23.73 -22.23
N PRO A 76 50.27 23.52 -21.11
CA PRO A 76 49.82 22.62 -20.05
C PRO A 76 48.61 23.19 -19.29
N GLY A 77 47.82 22.29 -18.71
CA GLY A 77 46.64 22.64 -17.91
C GLY A 77 45.78 21.43 -17.54
N ARG A 78 44.48 21.66 -17.35
CA ARG A 78 43.53 20.63 -16.89
C ARG A 78 42.18 20.69 -17.60
N PHE A 79 41.68 19.54 -18.07
CA PHE A 79 40.35 19.39 -18.65
C PHE A 79 39.24 19.21 -17.59
N THR A 80 39.58 18.63 -16.43
CA THR A 80 38.68 18.55 -15.26
C THR A 80 39.42 18.89 -13.97
N PRO A 81 38.76 19.48 -12.95
CA PRO A 81 39.38 19.79 -11.66
C PRO A 81 39.93 18.57 -10.91
N ARG A 82 39.31 17.39 -11.09
CA ARG A 82 39.74 16.12 -10.50
C ARG A 82 40.29 15.19 -11.57
N ASP A 83 41.21 14.33 -11.18
CA ASP A 83 41.77 13.25 -12.02
C ASP A 83 41.01 11.92 -11.77
N GLY A 84 41.43 10.84 -12.43
CA GLY A 84 40.91 9.50 -12.22
C GLY A 84 39.41 9.33 -12.55
N LEU A 85 38.73 8.41 -11.83
CA LEU A 85 37.32 8.05 -12.09
C LEU A 85 36.36 9.23 -11.93
N PHE A 86 36.55 10.07 -10.91
CA PHE A 86 35.70 11.24 -10.67
C PHE A 86 35.89 12.33 -11.74
N GLY A 87 37.12 12.53 -12.22
CA GLY A 87 37.40 13.39 -13.38
C GLY A 87 36.71 12.87 -14.64
N TRP A 88 36.77 11.56 -14.89
CA TRP A 88 36.11 10.92 -16.04
C TRP A 88 34.58 11.05 -16.01
N LEU A 89 33.94 10.80 -14.86
CA LEU A 89 32.49 10.98 -14.71
C LEU A 89 32.07 12.44 -14.95
N GLN A 90 32.88 13.39 -14.50
CA GLN A 90 32.66 14.82 -14.74
C GLN A 90 32.79 15.17 -16.23
N ALA A 91 33.83 14.65 -16.92
CA ALA A 91 34.02 14.82 -18.36
C ALA A 91 32.86 14.21 -19.17
N LYS A 92 32.35 13.03 -18.79
CA LYS A 92 31.17 12.41 -19.43
C LYS A 92 29.92 13.27 -19.29
N ARG A 93 29.67 13.83 -18.10
CA ARG A 93 28.54 14.77 -17.87
C ARG A 93 28.67 16.04 -18.72
N GLY A 94 29.90 16.53 -18.92
CA GLY A 94 30.22 17.67 -19.78
C GLY A 94 30.36 17.34 -21.28
N ARG A 95 30.24 16.06 -21.68
CA ARG A 95 30.54 15.57 -23.04
C ARG A 95 31.95 15.92 -23.55
N SER A 96 32.91 16.06 -22.65
CA SER A 96 34.32 16.25 -22.99
C SER A 96 34.94 14.92 -23.42
N PRO A 97 35.76 14.90 -24.49
CA PRO A 97 36.43 13.68 -24.96
C PRO A 97 37.60 13.25 -24.07
N VAL A 98 38.18 14.18 -23.30
CA VAL A 98 39.35 13.98 -22.42
C VAL A 98 39.05 14.49 -20.99
N TYR A 99 39.78 14.01 -19.99
CA TYR A 99 39.66 14.40 -18.58
C TYR A 99 41.02 14.56 -17.89
N GLY A 100 41.01 15.14 -16.69
CA GLY A 100 42.18 15.28 -15.82
C GLY A 100 43.20 16.30 -16.31
N SER A 101 44.46 16.15 -15.88
CA SER A 101 45.61 16.91 -16.38
C SER A 101 45.92 16.59 -17.84
N GLY A 102 46.33 17.60 -18.60
CA GLY A 102 46.69 17.45 -20.01
C GLY A 102 47.28 18.73 -20.59
N SER A 103 47.31 18.83 -21.90
CA SER A 103 47.71 20.02 -22.63
C SER A 103 46.78 20.28 -23.81
N ILE A 104 46.74 21.54 -24.23
CA ILE A 104 46.04 21.97 -25.43
C ILE A 104 47.03 22.64 -26.37
N GLU A 105 46.91 22.32 -27.65
CA GLU A 105 47.66 22.96 -28.72
C GLU A 105 46.68 23.40 -29.80
N CYS A 106 46.71 24.70 -30.13
CA CYS A 106 45.91 25.29 -31.20
C CYS A 106 46.78 25.39 -32.46
N GLY A 107 46.60 24.45 -33.39
CA GLY A 107 47.26 24.42 -34.69
C GLY A 107 46.53 25.29 -35.73
N PRO A 108 47.07 25.39 -36.95
CA PRO A 108 46.49 26.22 -38.02
C PRO A 108 45.18 25.66 -38.60
N VAL A 109 44.90 24.37 -38.42
CA VAL A 109 43.72 23.68 -38.99
C VAL A 109 42.92 22.87 -37.96
N ASP A 110 43.50 22.56 -36.80
CA ASP A 110 42.89 21.78 -35.73
C ASP A 110 43.32 22.25 -34.32
N VAL A 111 42.65 21.70 -33.31
CA VAL A 111 42.98 21.84 -31.89
C VAL A 111 43.30 20.45 -31.35
N ALA A 112 44.53 20.20 -30.95
CA ALA A 112 44.94 18.96 -30.32
C ALA A 112 44.71 19.04 -28.80
N LEU A 113 43.97 18.06 -28.27
CA LEU A 113 43.71 17.89 -26.84
C LEU A 113 44.44 16.64 -26.36
N ASP A 114 45.55 16.81 -25.68
CA ASP A 114 46.30 15.69 -25.10
C ASP A 114 45.92 15.54 -23.63
N GLY A 115 45.28 14.42 -23.28
CA GLY A 115 44.81 14.19 -21.92
C GLY A 115 44.36 12.75 -21.68
N TRP A 116 43.74 12.51 -20.53
CA TRP A 116 43.33 11.16 -20.18
C TRP A 116 42.00 10.78 -20.83
N ARG A 117 41.93 9.56 -21.34
CA ARG A 117 40.71 8.88 -21.80
C ARG A 117 40.59 7.51 -21.13
N ARG A 118 39.42 6.90 -21.23
CA ARG A 118 39.20 5.52 -20.81
C ARG A 118 38.72 4.70 -21.99
N THR A 119 39.24 3.48 -22.11
CA THR A 119 38.71 2.48 -23.04
C THR A 119 37.30 2.06 -22.60
N TRP A 120 36.59 1.30 -23.43
CA TRP A 120 35.26 0.79 -23.06
C TRP A 120 35.29 -0.14 -21.82
N LEU A 121 36.45 -0.76 -21.53
CA LEU A 121 36.73 -1.54 -20.31
C LEU A 121 37.13 -0.67 -19.11
N GLY A 122 37.12 0.65 -19.25
CA GLY A 122 37.45 1.57 -18.17
C GLY A 122 38.94 1.77 -17.90
N VAL A 123 39.85 1.21 -18.71
CA VAL A 123 41.30 1.39 -18.54
C VAL A 123 41.71 2.79 -18.99
N ALA A 124 42.42 3.53 -18.12
CA ALA A 124 42.89 4.88 -18.42
C ALA A 124 44.10 4.85 -19.36
N HIS A 125 44.10 5.70 -20.38
CA HIS A 125 45.25 5.89 -21.27
C HIS A 125 45.35 7.38 -21.64
N ARG A 126 46.57 7.86 -21.90
CA ARG A 126 46.82 9.13 -22.57
C ARG A 126 46.43 8.99 -24.04
N ASP A 127 45.72 9.98 -24.56
CA ASP A 127 45.31 10.02 -25.94
C ASP A 127 45.26 11.48 -26.41
N GLU A 128 45.61 11.69 -27.67
CA GLU A 128 45.55 12.99 -28.32
C GLU A 128 44.29 13.05 -29.20
N VAL A 129 43.38 13.98 -28.87
CA VAL A 129 42.15 14.19 -29.64
C VAL A 129 42.27 15.47 -30.45
N ARG A 130 42.42 15.32 -31.76
CA ARG A 130 42.44 16.45 -32.71
C ARG A 130 41.04 16.83 -33.15
N LEU A 131 40.73 18.12 -33.02
CA LEU A 131 39.43 18.72 -33.37
C LEU A 131 39.62 19.75 -34.48
N PRO A 132 39.18 19.48 -35.73
CA PRO A 132 39.22 20.46 -36.82
C PRO A 132 38.59 21.80 -36.46
N LEU A 133 39.24 22.92 -36.79
CA LEU A 133 38.77 24.26 -36.43
C LEU A 133 37.39 24.58 -37.02
N GLU A 134 37.04 24.04 -38.20
CA GLU A 134 35.73 24.23 -38.84
C GLU A 134 34.53 23.82 -37.96
N GLY A 135 34.74 22.85 -37.08
CA GLY A 135 33.73 22.37 -36.14
C GLY A 135 33.69 23.16 -34.83
N VAL A 136 34.70 24.00 -34.55
CA VAL A 136 34.81 24.79 -33.33
C VAL A 136 33.95 26.05 -33.42
N ARG A 137 33.11 26.28 -32.43
CA ARG A 137 32.22 27.44 -32.32
C ARG A 137 32.10 27.86 -30.86
N ASN A 138 31.56 29.05 -30.62
CA ASN A 138 31.14 29.49 -29.28
C ASN A 138 32.29 29.45 -28.25
N VAL A 139 33.45 30.01 -28.64
CA VAL A 139 34.63 30.12 -27.78
C VAL A 139 34.41 31.20 -26.73
N GLY A 140 34.69 30.89 -25.47
CA GLY A 140 34.58 31.80 -24.33
C GLY A 140 35.70 31.59 -23.31
N VAL A 141 36.14 32.66 -22.68
CA VAL A 141 37.16 32.66 -21.61
C VAL A 141 36.61 33.29 -20.34
N GLU A 142 36.81 32.62 -19.21
CA GLU A 142 36.48 33.13 -17.87
C GLU A 142 37.64 32.84 -16.91
N LYS A 143 38.37 33.88 -16.47
CA LYS A 143 39.62 33.75 -15.70
C LYS A 143 40.62 32.85 -16.46
N ALA A 144 41.18 31.83 -15.81
CA ALA A 144 42.06 30.85 -16.44
C ALA A 144 41.31 29.74 -17.22
N ARG A 145 39.99 29.80 -17.35
CA ARG A 145 39.18 28.76 -18.00
C ARG A 145 38.80 29.14 -19.42
N LEU A 146 39.14 28.27 -20.36
CA LEU A 146 38.72 28.26 -21.76
C LEU A 146 37.56 27.28 -21.96
N GLU A 147 36.51 27.69 -22.67
CA GLU A 147 35.38 26.83 -23.05
C GLU A 147 35.05 27.05 -24.53
N PHE A 148 34.81 25.96 -25.27
CA PHE A 148 34.33 26.03 -26.66
C PHE A 148 33.46 24.83 -27.01
N GLU A 149 32.58 24.99 -27.99
CA GLU A 149 31.76 23.91 -28.52
C GLU A 149 32.36 23.34 -29.80
N TYR A 150 32.26 22.03 -29.96
CA TYR A 150 32.68 21.33 -31.18
C TYR A 150 31.51 20.54 -31.76
N LYS A 151 31.16 20.82 -33.01
CA LYS A 151 30.06 20.15 -33.74
C LYS A 151 30.58 19.54 -35.05
N GLN A 152 30.48 18.22 -35.16
CA GLN A 152 30.63 17.50 -36.43
C GLN A 152 29.29 17.37 -37.16
N PRO A 153 29.27 17.25 -38.49
CA PRO A 153 28.08 16.83 -39.23
C PRO A 153 27.50 15.52 -38.65
N TYR A 154 26.19 15.45 -38.48
CA TYR A 154 25.45 14.27 -38.00
C TYR A 154 25.82 13.72 -36.61
N ARG A 155 26.58 14.46 -35.79
CA ARG A 155 26.87 14.10 -34.39
C ARG A 155 26.42 15.16 -33.40
N LEU A 156 26.16 14.72 -32.15
CA LEU A 156 25.83 15.60 -31.05
C LEU A 156 26.97 16.59 -30.75
N ARG A 157 26.62 17.81 -30.36
CA ARG A 157 27.59 18.84 -29.94
C ARG A 157 28.38 18.36 -28.71
N LYS A 158 29.70 18.52 -28.75
CA LYS A 158 30.63 18.33 -27.63
C LYS A 158 30.99 19.70 -27.06
N ARG A 159 31.27 19.74 -25.76
CA ARG A 159 31.70 20.95 -25.06
C ARG A 159 33.04 20.68 -24.41
N ILE A 160 34.03 21.49 -24.75
CA ILE A 160 35.39 21.37 -24.23
C ILE A 160 35.58 22.42 -23.15
N HIS A 161 36.12 22.01 -22.01
CA HIS A 161 36.55 22.92 -20.96
C HIS A 161 38.03 22.66 -20.68
N PHE A 162 38.81 23.72 -20.60
CA PHE A 162 40.24 23.66 -20.28
C PHE A 162 40.57 24.74 -19.27
N ILE A 163 41.32 24.41 -18.23
CA ILE A 163 41.82 25.32 -17.21
C ILE A 163 43.32 25.46 -17.49
N ALA A 164 43.71 26.63 -17.98
CA ALA A 164 45.11 26.97 -18.22
C ALA A 164 45.79 27.42 -16.91
N ASP A 165 47.12 27.51 -16.93
CA ASP A 165 47.91 27.93 -15.76
C ASP A 165 47.69 29.39 -15.36
N SER A 166 47.28 30.23 -16.32
CA SER A 166 46.98 31.64 -16.07
C SER A 166 45.87 32.16 -16.98
N GLU A 167 45.23 33.26 -16.56
CA GLU A 167 44.24 33.96 -17.37
C GLU A 167 44.84 34.52 -18.68
N ALA A 168 46.09 35.00 -18.63
CA ALA A 168 46.80 35.45 -19.84
C ALA A 168 46.93 34.31 -20.86
N LYS A 169 47.26 33.09 -20.40
CA LYS A 169 47.38 31.92 -21.29
C LYS A 169 46.04 31.45 -21.84
N ALA A 170 44.97 31.47 -21.04
CA ALA A 170 43.63 31.14 -21.51
C ALA A 170 43.15 32.11 -22.61
N ARG A 171 43.45 33.41 -22.49
CA ARG A 171 43.14 34.42 -23.52
C ARG A 171 43.96 34.22 -24.80
N GLU A 172 45.25 33.91 -24.67
CA GLU A 172 46.12 33.59 -25.82
C GLU A 172 45.58 32.39 -26.61
N LEU A 173 45.19 31.32 -25.92
CA LEU A 173 44.63 30.12 -26.55
C LEU A 173 43.29 30.41 -27.24
N ALA A 174 42.43 31.21 -26.62
CA ALA A 174 41.15 31.60 -27.23
C ALA A 174 41.32 32.44 -28.50
N ALA A 175 42.32 33.33 -28.55
CA ALA A 175 42.62 34.15 -29.71
C ALA A 175 43.03 33.32 -30.94
N LYS A 176 43.55 32.11 -30.73
CA LYS A 176 43.92 31.14 -31.78
C LYS A 176 42.74 30.28 -32.26
N LEU A 177 41.58 30.37 -31.61
CA LEU A 177 40.40 29.59 -31.97
C LEU A 177 39.42 30.41 -32.83
N PRO A 178 38.55 29.76 -33.63
CA PRO A 178 37.65 30.47 -34.53
C PRO A 178 36.64 31.34 -33.78
N ALA A 179 36.45 32.56 -34.25
CA ALA A 179 35.47 33.50 -33.70
C ALA A 179 34.01 33.17 -34.08
N THR A 180 33.77 32.04 -34.75
CA THR A 180 32.44 31.62 -35.21
C THR A 180 31.47 31.43 -34.03
N GLN A 181 30.45 32.27 -33.95
CA GLN A 181 29.44 32.23 -32.89
C GLN A 181 28.07 31.86 -33.47
N THR A 182 27.31 31.05 -32.74
CA THR A 182 25.88 30.87 -33.06
C THR A 182 25.11 32.14 -32.69
N ALA A 183 24.08 32.48 -33.47
CA ALA A 183 23.24 33.66 -33.21
C ALA A 183 22.75 33.67 -31.75
N GLY A 184 22.95 34.79 -31.04
CA GLY A 184 22.58 34.95 -29.64
C GLY A 184 23.54 34.35 -28.59
N PHE A 185 24.68 33.76 -29.00
CA PHE A 185 25.64 33.15 -28.06
C PHE A 185 26.22 34.17 -27.06
N GLN A 186 26.70 35.32 -27.53
CA GLN A 186 27.30 36.34 -26.66
C GLN A 186 26.33 36.84 -25.59
N GLN A 187 25.09 37.13 -26.00
CA GLN A 187 24.02 37.52 -25.08
C GLN A 187 23.71 36.41 -24.07
N GLN A 188 23.54 35.17 -24.50
CA GLN A 188 23.26 34.05 -23.59
C GLN A 188 24.42 33.79 -22.62
N TRP A 189 25.65 33.95 -23.09
CA TRP A 189 26.86 33.72 -22.30
C TRP A 189 27.08 34.83 -21.27
N SER A 190 26.87 36.10 -21.64
CA SER A 190 26.91 37.23 -20.70
C SER A 190 25.82 37.12 -19.64
N GLU A 191 24.57 36.86 -20.03
CA GLU A 191 23.43 36.68 -19.12
C GLU A 191 23.69 35.54 -18.12
N LEU A 192 24.23 34.41 -18.58
CA LEU A 192 24.55 33.27 -17.72
C LEU A 192 25.70 33.58 -16.75
N ARG A 193 26.71 34.33 -17.20
CA ARG A 193 27.85 34.73 -16.38
C ARG A 193 27.40 35.70 -15.28
N GLU A 194 26.66 36.75 -15.65
CA GLU A 194 26.08 37.71 -14.70
C GLU A 194 25.15 37.03 -13.71
N PHE A 195 24.34 36.06 -14.14
CA PHE A 195 23.51 35.26 -13.25
C PHE A 195 24.34 34.46 -12.22
N LYS A 196 25.43 33.80 -12.66
CA LYS A 196 26.31 33.04 -11.75
C LYS A 196 27.03 33.95 -10.75
N VAL A 197 27.50 35.11 -11.20
CA VAL A 197 28.15 36.11 -10.35
C VAL A 197 27.17 36.59 -9.28
N ARG A 198 25.98 37.04 -9.68
CA ARG A 198 24.92 37.44 -8.75
C ARG A 198 24.57 36.32 -7.75
N LEU A 199 24.34 35.10 -8.23
CA LEU A 199 24.03 33.96 -7.34
C LEU A 199 25.17 33.63 -6.36
N ALA A 200 26.42 33.91 -6.72
CA ALA A 200 27.58 33.73 -5.86
C ALA A 200 27.73 34.88 -4.85
N GLU A 201 27.51 36.12 -5.28
CA GLU A 201 27.54 37.34 -4.45
C GLU A 201 26.46 37.32 -3.37
N VAL A 202 25.24 36.92 -3.72
CA VAL A 202 24.17 36.77 -2.73
C VAL A 202 24.25 35.43 -1.96
N GLY A 203 25.44 34.82 -1.95
CA GLY A 203 25.75 33.52 -1.38
C GLY A 203 25.38 33.39 0.09
N GLY A 204 24.24 32.75 0.35
CA GLY A 204 23.86 32.24 1.66
C GLY A 204 24.21 30.76 1.79
N ARG A 205 24.78 30.37 2.95
CA ARG A 205 24.87 28.95 3.32
C ARG A 205 23.45 28.40 3.44
N ALA A 206 23.12 27.37 2.66
CA ALA A 206 21.84 26.68 2.76
C ALA A 206 21.87 25.68 3.93
N TRP A 207 21.85 26.18 5.16
CA TRP A 207 22.03 25.38 6.37
C TRP A 207 20.70 24.87 6.93
N VAL A 208 19.57 25.53 6.62
CA VAL A 208 18.25 25.05 7.07
C VAL A 208 17.87 23.76 6.37
N THR A 209 18.18 23.64 5.07
CA THR A 209 17.88 22.40 4.33
C THR A 209 18.53 21.16 4.97
N PRO A 210 19.85 21.13 5.28
CA PRO A 210 20.46 20.06 6.08
C PRO A 210 19.82 19.84 7.45
N VAL A 211 19.46 20.90 8.17
CA VAL A 211 18.79 20.76 9.48
C VAL A 211 17.45 20.06 9.34
N LEU A 212 16.62 20.45 8.36
CA LEU A 212 15.34 19.77 8.09
C LEU A 212 15.56 18.30 7.70
N VAL A 213 16.59 17.99 6.91
CA VAL A 213 16.96 16.62 6.56
C VAL A 213 17.31 15.81 7.81
N LEU A 214 18.12 16.37 8.72
CA LEU A 214 18.50 15.72 9.97
C LEU A 214 17.31 15.52 10.91
N LEU A 215 16.41 16.49 11.02
CA LEU A 215 15.20 16.36 11.85
C LEU A 215 14.29 15.25 11.36
N ASN A 216 14.05 15.18 10.04
CA ASN A 216 13.25 14.10 9.44
C ASN A 216 13.89 12.73 9.66
N LEU A 217 15.22 12.63 9.54
CA LEU A 217 15.95 11.40 9.81
C LEU A 217 15.85 11.01 11.30
N ALA A 218 16.01 11.96 12.22
CA ALA A 218 15.94 11.71 13.66
C ALA A 218 14.55 11.21 14.09
N VAL A 219 13.47 11.84 13.60
CA VAL A 219 12.09 11.40 13.88
C VAL A 219 11.86 10.00 13.34
N PHE A 220 12.30 9.70 12.12
CA PHE A 220 12.16 8.36 11.55
C PHE A 220 12.93 7.29 12.34
N VAL A 221 14.15 7.59 12.78
CA VAL A 221 14.94 6.67 13.63
C VAL A 221 14.23 6.42 14.96
N ALA A 222 13.64 7.44 15.58
CA ALA A 222 12.88 7.29 16.82
C ALA A 222 11.62 6.44 16.61
N MET A 223 10.90 6.63 15.51
CA MET A 223 9.77 5.79 15.11
C MET A 223 10.20 4.33 14.92
N ALA A 224 11.26 4.09 14.16
CA ALA A 224 11.79 2.76 13.89
C ALA A 224 12.25 2.04 15.18
N ALA A 225 12.86 2.78 16.10
CA ALA A 225 13.24 2.27 17.41
C ALA A 225 12.01 1.88 18.25
N SER A 226 10.97 2.72 18.27
CA SER A 226 9.72 2.43 19.01
C SER A 226 9.00 1.19 18.48
N ALA A 227 9.00 1.01 17.15
CA ALA A 227 8.36 -0.12 16.49
C ALA A 227 9.29 -1.35 16.37
N ARG A 228 10.55 -1.24 16.80
CA ARG A 228 11.60 -2.26 16.67
C ARG A 228 11.75 -2.79 15.24
N ARG A 229 11.54 -1.95 14.22
CA ARG A 229 11.58 -2.33 12.79
C ARG A 229 11.85 -1.14 11.86
N LEU A 230 12.48 -1.38 10.72
CA LEU A 230 12.82 -0.37 9.69
C LEU A 230 11.86 -0.36 8.47
N GLY A 231 10.81 -1.19 8.49
CA GLY A 231 9.86 -1.39 7.38
C GLY A 231 8.74 -0.34 7.29
N ALA A 232 7.70 -0.64 6.51
CA ALA A 232 6.53 0.23 6.35
C ALA A 232 5.66 0.26 7.61
N PHE A 233 5.39 1.44 8.17
CA PHE A 233 4.64 1.61 9.39
C PHE A 233 3.13 1.50 9.17
N ASP A 234 2.45 0.89 10.14
CA ASP A 234 0.99 0.80 10.13
C ASP A 234 0.36 2.16 10.48
N PRO A 235 -0.90 2.41 10.06
CA PRO A 235 -1.57 3.69 10.31
C PRO A 235 -1.69 4.08 11.79
N VAL A 236 -1.76 3.10 12.70
CA VAL A 236 -1.89 3.36 14.15
C VAL A 236 -0.59 3.96 14.69
N LEU A 237 0.56 3.41 14.30
CA LEU A 237 1.85 3.99 14.65
C LEU A 237 1.99 5.40 14.07
N LEU A 238 1.67 5.60 12.79
CA LEU A 238 1.74 6.93 12.16
C LEU A 238 0.87 7.96 12.89
N PHE A 239 -0.34 7.55 13.26
CA PHE A 239 -1.26 8.36 14.07
C PHE A 239 -0.66 8.72 15.44
N SER A 240 -0.06 7.75 16.15
CA SER A 240 0.54 7.99 17.46
C SER A 240 1.73 8.98 17.42
N TRP A 241 2.46 9.02 16.30
CA TRP A 241 3.62 9.89 16.09
C TRP A 241 3.28 11.27 15.52
N GLY A 242 2.00 11.59 15.34
CA GLY A 242 1.57 12.93 14.93
C GLY A 242 1.30 13.10 13.44
N ALA A 243 1.01 12.01 12.70
CA ALA A 243 0.45 12.11 11.35
C ALA A 243 -0.85 12.94 11.35
N ASN A 244 -1.14 13.60 10.23
CA ASN A 244 -2.31 14.44 10.09
C ASN A 244 -3.52 13.57 9.73
N VAL A 245 -4.53 13.59 10.59
CA VAL A 245 -5.81 12.90 10.38
C VAL A 245 -6.92 13.88 10.70
N GLY A 246 -7.72 14.21 9.70
CA GLY A 246 -8.68 15.31 9.78
C GLY A 246 -9.59 15.22 11.00
N THR A 247 -10.15 14.04 11.30
CA THR A 247 -11.08 13.85 12.42
C THR A 247 -10.52 14.22 13.79
N VAL A 248 -9.20 14.14 14.04
CA VAL A 248 -8.60 14.54 15.33
C VAL A 248 -7.89 15.89 15.25
N THR A 249 -7.30 16.21 14.10
CA THR A 249 -6.61 17.49 13.88
C THR A 249 -7.56 18.67 14.09
N ILE A 250 -8.80 18.53 13.62
CA ILE A 250 -9.84 19.57 13.71
C ILE A 250 -10.56 19.57 15.07
N ASN A 251 -10.34 18.54 15.87
CA ASN A 251 -11.00 18.30 17.15
C ASN A 251 -10.06 18.49 18.34
N GLY A 252 -9.06 19.37 18.19
CA GLY A 252 -8.20 19.80 19.29
C GLY A 252 -6.72 19.49 19.08
N GLN A 253 -6.37 18.57 18.16
CA GLN A 253 -4.98 18.18 17.89
C GLN A 253 -4.34 18.93 16.71
N TRP A 254 -4.52 20.25 16.66
CA TRP A 254 -4.11 21.11 15.53
C TRP A 254 -2.59 21.09 15.25
N TRP A 255 -1.78 20.76 16.25
CA TRP A 255 -0.32 20.60 16.11
C TRP A 255 0.06 19.52 15.07
N ARG A 256 -0.85 18.59 14.77
CA ARG A 256 -0.68 17.58 13.72
C ARG A 256 -0.43 18.14 12.33
N LEU A 257 -0.94 19.35 12.06
CA LEU A 257 -0.66 20.05 10.80
C LEU A 257 0.83 20.35 10.62
N ALA A 258 1.58 20.53 11.72
CA ALA A 258 3.02 20.73 11.70
C ALA A 258 3.79 19.41 11.86
N THR A 259 3.44 18.56 12.83
CA THR A 259 4.19 17.33 13.12
C THR A 259 4.15 16.34 11.96
N ALA A 260 3.06 16.31 11.18
CA ALA A 260 2.95 15.43 10.02
C ALA A 260 4.02 15.66 8.96
N LEU A 261 4.65 16.84 8.91
CA LEU A 261 5.76 17.12 7.99
C LEU A 261 7.02 16.29 8.30
N PHE A 262 7.11 15.69 9.48
CA PHE A 262 8.29 14.94 9.93
C PHE A 262 8.06 13.43 10.02
N VAL A 263 6.80 12.98 10.07
CA VAL A 263 6.41 11.57 10.15
C VAL A 263 6.47 10.92 8.77
N HIS A 264 7.09 9.74 8.63
CA HIS A 264 7.24 9.07 7.33
C HIS A 264 6.77 7.62 7.37
N LEU A 265 6.06 7.18 6.32
CA LEU A 265 5.44 5.86 6.21
C LEU A 265 6.45 4.70 6.10
N SER A 266 7.58 4.91 5.43
CA SER A 266 8.57 3.86 5.16
C SER A 266 9.94 4.44 4.90
N LEU A 267 10.98 3.59 4.93
CA LEU A 267 12.34 4.01 4.62
C LEU A 267 12.47 4.56 3.20
N LEU A 268 11.84 3.90 2.22
CA LEU A 268 11.85 4.37 0.83
C LEU A 268 11.18 5.75 0.71
N HIS A 269 10.04 5.93 1.38
CA HIS A 269 9.33 7.21 1.40
C HIS A 269 10.21 8.32 2.00
N LEU A 270 10.90 8.05 3.11
CA LEU A 270 11.86 9.00 3.70
C LEU A 270 12.99 9.34 2.71
N VAL A 271 13.67 8.33 2.16
CA VAL A 271 14.83 8.54 1.27
C VAL A 271 14.47 9.42 0.07
N LEU A 272 13.31 9.17 -0.55
CA LEU A 272 12.84 9.96 -1.68
C LEU A 272 12.53 11.41 -1.28
N ASN A 273 11.90 11.63 -0.13
CA ASN A 273 11.65 12.97 0.40
C ASN A 273 12.94 13.72 0.74
N LEU A 274 13.89 13.07 1.44
CA LEU A 274 15.18 13.68 1.79
C LEU A 274 16.00 14.00 0.55
N TRP A 275 15.99 13.12 -0.46
CA TRP A 275 16.64 13.38 -1.74
C TRP A 275 16.01 14.57 -2.47
N ALA A 276 14.68 14.63 -2.56
CA ALA A 276 13.98 15.75 -3.17
C ALA A 276 14.27 17.07 -2.41
N LEU A 277 14.11 17.07 -1.09
CA LEU A 277 14.39 18.21 -0.20
C LEU A 277 15.82 18.70 -0.33
N TRP A 278 16.81 17.80 -0.40
CA TRP A 278 18.21 18.17 -0.56
C TRP A 278 18.49 18.87 -1.89
N ASN A 279 17.81 18.47 -2.96
CA ASN A 279 17.97 19.04 -4.29
C ASN A 279 17.23 20.38 -4.43
N VAL A 280 15.90 20.39 -4.22
CA VAL A 280 15.10 21.62 -4.39
C VAL A 280 15.28 22.58 -3.23
N GLY A 281 15.40 22.08 -2.00
CA GLY A 281 15.48 22.91 -0.80
C GLY A 281 16.71 23.80 -0.78
N ARG A 282 17.90 23.25 -1.05
CA ARG A 282 19.14 24.06 -1.12
C ARG A 282 19.09 25.10 -2.22
N LEU A 283 18.43 24.80 -3.33
CA LEU A 283 18.29 25.75 -4.43
C LEU A 283 17.33 26.86 -4.03
N THR A 284 16.13 26.53 -3.57
CA THR A 284 15.11 27.50 -3.14
C THR A 284 15.59 28.35 -1.96
N GLU A 285 16.31 27.77 -0.99
CA GLU A 285 16.93 28.49 0.13
C GLU A 285 17.92 29.54 -0.35
N ARG A 286 18.73 29.22 -1.35
CA ARG A 286 19.67 30.17 -1.96
C ARG A 286 18.99 31.24 -2.81
N LEU A 287 17.88 30.91 -3.45
CA LEU A 287 17.14 31.83 -4.33
C LEU A 287 16.28 32.82 -3.55
N TYR A 288 15.58 32.37 -2.51
CA TYR A 288 14.69 33.21 -1.71
C TYR A 288 15.34 33.78 -0.44
N GLY A 289 16.43 33.17 0.03
CA GLY A 289 17.06 33.46 1.32
C GLY A 289 16.44 32.65 2.46
N THR A 290 17.20 32.45 3.54
CA THR A 290 16.88 31.51 4.63
C THR A 290 15.53 31.78 5.31
N GLY A 291 15.23 33.03 5.70
CA GLY A 291 13.97 33.33 6.39
C GLY A 291 12.73 33.10 5.53
N VAL A 292 12.77 33.52 4.26
CA VAL A 292 11.68 33.29 3.30
C VAL A 292 11.55 31.81 2.96
N PHE A 293 12.65 31.08 2.87
CA PHE A 293 12.64 29.62 2.68
C PHE A 293 11.94 28.89 3.83
N VAL A 294 12.29 29.20 5.08
CA VAL A 294 11.62 28.64 6.27
C VAL A 294 10.12 28.92 6.21
N PHE A 295 9.75 30.18 5.93
CA PHE A 295 8.35 30.58 5.78
C PHE A 295 7.66 29.75 4.69
N LEU A 296 8.22 29.66 3.48
CA LEU A 296 7.65 28.90 2.36
C LEU A 296 7.52 27.41 2.69
N TYR A 297 8.52 26.79 3.31
CA TYR A 297 8.49 25.38 3.69
C TYR A 297 7.32 25.08 4.64
N PHE A 298 7.22 25.79 5.76
CA PHE A 298 6.18 25.53 6.76
C PHE A 298 4.79 25.95 6.30
N THR A 299 4.66 27.11 5.64
CA THR A 299 3.34 27.61 5.20
C THR A 299 2.78 26.80 4.03
N SER A 300 3.61 26.38 3.08
CA SER A 300 3.16 25.50 2.00
C SER A 300 2.84 24.10 2.53
N GLY A 301 3.62 23.59 3.48
CA GLY A 301 3.31 22.34 4.18
C GLY A 301 1.98 22.40 4.94
N LEU A 302 1.72 23.49 5.67
CA LEU A 302 0.45 23.76 6.34
C LEU A 302 -0.72 23.81 5.36
N LEU A 303 -0.58 24.57 4.26
CA LEU A 303 -1.61 24.67 3.23
C LEU A 303 -1.88 23.31 2.55
N GLY A 304 -0.84 22.51 2.32
CA GLY A 304 -1.00 21.14 1.84
C GLY A 304 -1.76 20.26 2.84
N ASN A 305 -1.38 20.29 4.12
CA ASN A 305 -2.04 19.49 5.15
C ASN A 305 -3.50 19.93 5.38
N LEU A 306 -3.80 21.23 5.24
CA LEU A 306 -5.17 21.74 5.24
C LEU A 306 -5.94 21.31 3.97
N ALA A 307 -5.32 21.34 2.79
CA ALA A 307 -5.92 20.87 1.55
C ALA A 307 -6.25 19.37 1.59
N SER A 308 -5.40 18.56 2.23
CA SER A 308 -5.66 17.15 2.52
C SER A 308 -6.94 16.96 3.32
N ILE A 309 -7.08 17.66 4.46
CA ILE A 309 -8.28 17.59 5.31
C ILE A 309 -9.52 18.10 4.55
N ALA A 310 -9.38 19.20 3.81
CA ALA A 310 -10.47 19.76 3.01
C ALA A 310 -10.93 18.80 1.90
N TRP A 311 -9.99 18.05 1.32
CA TRP A 311 -10.28 17.05 0.30
C TRP A 311 -10.98 15.83 0.89
N ASP A 312 -10.37 15.19 1.88
CA ASP A 312 -10.90 14.05 2.59
C ASP A 312 -10.33 13.99 4.02
N PRO A 313 -11.12 14.32 5.06
CA PRO A 313 -10.66 14.34 6.44
C PRO A 313 -10.44 12.94 7.04
N SER A 314 -10.85 11.88 6.34
CA SER A 314 -10.58 10.48 6.75
C SER A 314 -9.19 10.00 6.31
N ASN A 315 -8.57 10.70 5.36
CA ASN A 315 -7.25 10.36 4.87
C ASN A 315 -6.18 10.64 5.93
N THR A 316 -5.18 9.76 6.01
CA THR A 316 -4.01 9.95 6.87
C THR A 316 -2.88 10.52 6.01
N SER A 317 -2.44 11.73 6.34
CA SER A 317 -1.38 12.43 5.64
C SER A 317 -0.12 12.48 6.51
N ALA A 318 1.01 12.03 5.95
CA ALA A 318 2.30 12.05 6.63
C ALA A 318 3.43 12.22 5.60
N GLY A 319 4.42 13.05 5.95
CA GLY A 319 5.64 13.26 5.19
C GLY A 319 5.92 14.72 4.89
N ALA A 320 7.19 15.03 4.66
CA ALA A 320 7.63 16.37 4.26
C ALA A 320 7.17 16.77 2.84
N SER A 321 6.53 15.86 2.11
CA SER A 321 6.24 16.01 0.68
C SER A 321 5.34 17.21 0.37
N SER A 322 4.37 17.56 1.22
CA SER A 322 3.52 18.74 0.99
C SER A 322 4.36 20.04 0.98
N ALA A 323 5.28 20.16 1.94
CA ALA A 323 6.22 21.27 2.00
C ALA A 323 7.21 21.24 0.82
N ILE A 324 7.72 20.07 0.43
CA ILE A 324 8.64 19.90 -0.71
C ILE A 324 7.95 20.27 -2.04
N PHE A 325 6.71 19.85 -2.26
CA PHE A 325 5.91 20.29 -3.41
C PHE A 325 5.70 21.81 -3.38
N GLY A 326 5.50 22.39 -2.21
CA GLY A 326 5.53 23.84 -2.03
C GLY A 326 6.84 24.49 -2.46
N LEU A 327 7.98 23.90 -2.11
CA LEU A 327 9.28 24.38 -2.59
C LEU A 327 9.44 24.26 -4.10
N PHE A 328 8.91 23.21 -4.73
CA PHE A 328 8.84 23.10 -6.19
C PHE A 328 7.93 24.18 -6.79
N GLY A 329 6.78 24.46 -6.17
CA GLY A 329 5.87 25.54 -6.57
C GLY A 329 6.54 26.90 -6.50
N ALA A 330 7.22 27.19 -5.40
CA ALA A 330 7.98 28.43 -5.22
C ALA A 330 9.16 28.52 -6.21
N PHE A 331 9.83 27.40 -6.50
CA PHE A 331 10.90 27.36 -7.49
C PHE A 331 10.38 27.65 -8.90
N LEU A 332 9.24 27.06 -9.28
CA LEU A 332 8.53 27.42 -10.51
C LEU A 332 8.17 28.91 -10.48
N ALA A 333 7.49 29.42 -9.47
CA ALA A 333 7.17 30.85 -9.40
C ALA A 333 8.39 31.77 -9.60
N PHE A 334 9.54 31.43 -9.01
CA PHE A 334 10.79 32.18 -9.20
C PHE A 334 11.26 32.18 -10.66
N LEU A 335 11.21 31.04 -11.34
CA LEU A 335 11.64 30.89 -12.73
C LEU A 335 10.71 31.60 -13.72
N ALA A 336 9.41 31.70 -13.43
CA ALA A 336 8.43 32.37 -14.31
C ALA A 336 8.34 33.89 -14.05
N HIS A 337 8.71 34.34 -12.86
CA HIS A 337 8.62 35.75 -12.50
C HIS A 337 9.70 36.58 -13.20
N ARG A 338 9.33 37.43 -14.17
CA ARG A 338 10.28 38.24 -14.99
C ARG A 338 11.30 39.03 -14.16
N GLY A 339 10.91 39.51 -12.98
CA GLY A 339 11.78 40.24 -12.06
C GLY A 339 12.92 39.43 -11.43
N SER A 340 12.97 38.10 -11.60
CA SER A 340 14.07 37.26 -11.08
C SER A 340 15.35 37.34 -11.92
N ARG A 341 15.27 37.91 -13.14
CA ARG A 341 16.39 38.12 -14.08
C ARG A 341 17.20 36.83 -14.34
N VAL A 342 16.53 35.67 -14.31
CA VAL A 342 17.12 34.37 -14.64
C VAL A 342 17.22 34.23 -16.17
N PRO A 343 18.37 33.79 -16.72
CA PRO A 343 18.53 33.62 -18.17
C PRO A 343 17.52 32.62 -18.75
N ALA A 344 16.96 32.93 -19.92
CA ALA A 344 15.89 32.13 -20.55
C ALA A 344 16.29 30.67 -20.83
N GLN A 345 17.59 30.40 -21.01
CA GLN A 345 18.12 29.04 -21.15
C GLN A 345 18.02 28.23 -19.85
N VAL A 346 18.32 28.86 -18.71
CA VAL A 346 18.22 28.23 -17.37
C VAL A 346 16.75 27.99 -17.02
N VAL A 347 15.90 28.98 -17.27
CA VAL A 347 14.44 28.87 -17.08
C VAL A 347 13.90 27.69 -17.87
N ARG A 348 14.14 27.59 -19.18
CA ARG A 348 13.62 26.48 -20.00
C ARG A 348 14.05 25.10 -19.50
N ALA A 349 15.33 24.93 -19.18
CA ALA A 349 15.86 23.64 -18.73
C ALA A 349 15.30 23.22 -17.37
N HIS A 350 15.26 24.12 -16.40
CA HIS A 350 14.80 23.82 -15.03
C HIS A 350 13.28 23.83 -14.89
N TRP A 351 12.58 24.64 -15.66
CA TRP A 351 11.12 24.63 -15.71
C TRP A 351 10.59 23.31 -16.22
N PHE A 352 11.05 22.87 -17.39
CA PHE A 352 10.55 21.63 -18.01
C PHE A 352 10.87 20.40 -17.16
N SER A 353 12.10 20.29 -16.64
CA SER A 353 12.48 19.16 -15.79
C SER A 353 11.73 19.15 -14.46
N THR A 354 11.50 20.31 -13.83
CA THR A 354 10.70 20.40 -12.60
C THR A 354 9.25 20.06 -12.85
N LEU A 355 8.65 20.59 -13.91
CA LEU A 355 7.25 20.30 -14.27
C LEU A 355 7.06 18.82 -14.58
N LEU A 356 7.97 18.21 -15.36
CA LEU A 356 7.93 16.79 -15.65
C LEU A 356 8.04 15.95 -14.37
N PHE A 357 8.94 16.32 -13.45
CA PHE A 357 9.07 15.64 -12.17
C PHE A 357 7.80 15.76 -11.32
N VAL A 358 7.21 16.95 -11.20
CA VAL A 358 5.97 17.19 -10.46
C VAL A 358 4.82 16.36 -11.05
N LEU A 359 4.62 16.41 -12.38
CA LEU A 359 3.57 15.65 -13.05
C LEU A 359 3.77 14.15 -12.89
N PHE A 360 4.99 13.65 -13.06
CA PHE A 360 5.31 12.25 -12.84
C PHE A 360 4.97 11.79 -11.41
N ASN A 361 5.33 12.57 -10.39
CA ASN A 361 5.02 12.22 -9.00
C ASN A 361 3.52 12.26 -8.71
N LEU A 362 2.78 13.24 -9.23
CA LEU A 362 1.32 13.30 -9.06
C LEU A 362 0.61 12.11 -9.73
N ILE A 363 1.04 11.73 -10.93
CA ILE A 363 0.52 10.54 -11.63
C ILE A 363 0.85 9.27 -10.84
N GLN A 364 2.10 9.11 -10.40
CA GLN A 364 2.47 7.97 -9.55
C GLN A 364 1.68 7.95 -8.24
N GLY A 365 1.40 9.13 -7.66
CA GLY A 365 0.58 9.27 -6.48
C GLY A 365 -0.87 8.85 -6.68
N THR A 366 -1.44 9.05 -7.88
CA THR A 366 -2.79 8.52 -8.17
C THR A 366 -2.82 7.00 -8.30
N LEU A 367 -1.69 6.39 -8.65
CA LEU A 367 -1.58 4.94 -8.89
C LEU A 367 -1.16 4.18 -7.63
N THR A 368 -0.59 4.87 -6.64
CA THR A 368 -0.05 4.27 -5.42
C THR A 368 -1.01 4.54 -4.24
N PRO A 369 -1.58 3.49 -3.62
CA PRO A 369 -2.40 3.65 -2.42
C PRO A 369 -1.65 4.43 -1.31
N HIS A 370 -2.39 5.22 -0.54
CA HIS A 370 -1.87 6.04 0.58
C HIS A 370 -0.98 7.23 0.20
N VAL A 371 -0.86 7.59 -1.09
CA VAL A 371 -0.24 8.86 -1.49
C VAL A 371 -1.27 9.98 -1.46
N ASP A 372 -0.98 11.02 -0.69
CA ASP A 372 -1.87 12.16 -0.53
C ASP A 372 -1.61 13.26 -1.56
N ASN A 373 -2.21 13.07 -2.74
CA ASN A 373 -2.11 14.06 -3.82
C ASN A 373 -2.80 15.39 -3.49
N ALA A 374 -3.81 15.41 -2.62
CA ALA A 374 -4.43 16.66 -2.19
C ALA A 374 -3.44 17.53 -1.41
N ALA A 375 -2.64 16.90 -0.53
CA ALA A 375 -1.55 17.58 0.16
C ALA A 375 -0.47 18.10 -0.80
N HIS A 376 -0.09 17.30 -1.80
CA HIS A 376 0.91 17.71 -2.81
C HIS A 376 0.43 18.89 -3.65
N VAL A 377 -0.80 18.84 -4.15
CA VAL A 377 -1.38 19.92 -4.96
C VAL A 377 -1.58 21.19 -4.12
N GLY A 378 -2.10 21.07 -2.90
CA GLY A 378 -2.26 22.20 -1.99
C GLY A 378 -0.94 22.87 -1.64
N GLY A 379 0.09 22.06 -1.35
CA GLY A 379 1.44 22.55 -1.12
C GLY A 379 2.03 23.25 -2.35
N LEU A 380 1.95 22.62 -3.53
CA LEU A 380 2.44 23.17 -4.80
C LEU A 380 1.81 24.52 -5.13
N LEU A 381 0.49 24.64 -5.04
CA LEU A 381 -0.23 25.89 -5.31
C LEU A 381 0.08 26.96 -4.28
N GLY A 382 0.09 26.61 -2.99
CA GLY A 382 0.44 27.54 -1.91
C GLY A 382 1.86 28.09 -2.09
N GLY A 383 2.82 27.21 -2.35
CA GLY A 383 4.20 27.58 -2.60
C GLY A 383 4.39 28.41 -3.87
N PHE A 384 3.64 28.13 -4.94
CA PHE A 384 3.67 28.94 -6.16
C PHE A 384 3.16 30.36 -5.92
N VAL A 385 2.00 30.52 -5.28
CA VAL A 385 1.40 31.84 -5.01
C VAL A 385 2.26 32.65 -4.04
N LEU A 386 2.64 32.06 -2.90
CA LEU A 386 3.47 32.74 -1.91
C LEU A 386 4.87 33.03 -2.46
N GLY A 387 5.45 32.07 -3.19
CA GLY A 387 6.71 32.25 -3.90
C GLY A 387 6.64 33.43 -4.85
N TRP A 388 5.61 33.53 -5.69
CA TRP A 388 5.41 34.62 -6.65
C TRP A 388 5.40 35.99 -5.97
N ILE A 389 4.65 36.13 -4.87
CA ILE A 389 4.56 37.38 -4.10
C ILE A 389 5.92 37.75 -3.48
N LEU A 390 6.65 36.74 -2.99
CA LEU A 390 7.91 36.92 -2.26
C LEU A 390 9.15 36.92 -3.16
N VAL A 391 9.00 36.82 -4.49
CA VAL A 391 10.13 36.92 -5.43
C VAL A 391 10.85 38.26 -5.25
N ARG A 392 12.18 38.18 -5.18
CA ARG A 392 13.09 39.31 -5.14
C ARG A 392 14.18 39.14 -6.21
N PRO A 393 14.67 40.24 -6.82
CA PRO A 393 15.85 40.20 -7.67
C PRO A 393 17.06 39.60 -6.93
N LEU A 394 17.95 38.95 -7.69
CA LEU A 394 19.21 38.40 -7.16
C LEU A 394 20.28 39.49 -7.04
N GLU A 395 19.95 40.59 -6.36
CA GLU A 395 20.83 41.73 -6.11
C GLU A 395 21.05 41.88 -4.60
N ALA A 396 22.28 42.20 -4.18
CA ALA A 396 22.66 42.26 -2.77
C ALA A 396 21.83 43.30 -1.98
N GLU A 397 21.65 44.49 -2.55
CA GLU A 397 20.84 45.58 -1.97
C GLU A 397 19.37 45.18 -1.81
N SER A 398 18.78 44.58 -2.85
CA SER A 398 17.40 44.05 -2.84
C SER A 398 17.17 42.92 -1.82
N ARG A 399 18.24 42.30 -1.30
CA ARG A 399 18.17 41.25 -0.27
C ARG A 399 18.38 41.77 1.15
N GLN A 400 19.00 42.94 1.31
CA GLN A 400 19.17 43.60 2.61
C GLN A 400 17.86 44.26 3.06
N GLU A 401 17.07 44.77 2.12
CA GLU A 401 15.74 45.31 2.42
C GLU A 401 14.70 44.18 2.54
N PHE A 402 14.02 44.14 3.69
CA PHE A 402 12.86 43.26 3.87
C PHE A 402 11.65 43.95 3.22
N PRO A 403 11.06 43.41 2.12
CA PRO A 403 9.97 44.10 1.45
C PRO A 403 8.71 43.99 2.30
N PHE A 404 8.50 44.96 3.18
CA PHE A 404 7.41 44.98 4.14
C PHE A 404 6.06 44.79 3.45
N HIS A 405 5.80 45.53 2.35
CA HIS A 405 4.57 45.40 1.58
C HIS A 405 4.35 43.99 0.99
N LYS A 406 5.38 43.34 0.43
CA LYS A 406 5.27 41.96 -0.09
C LYS A 406 5.01 40.96 1.04
N THR A 407 5.63 41.17 2.19
CA THR A 407 5.43 40.34 3.37
C THR A 407 4.01 40.48 3.89
N VAL A 408 3.50 41.70 4.01
CA VAL A 408 2.11 41.99 4.38
C VAL A 408 1.13 41.34 3.39
N THR A 409 1.36 41.47 2.08
CA THR A 409 0.52 40.82 1.07
C THR A 409 0.57 39.30 1.18
N ALA A 410 1.75 38.70 1.35
CA ALA A 410 1.90 37.25 1.51
C ALA A 410 1.20 36.75 2.78
N VAL A 411 1.33 37.46 3.90
CA VAL A 411 0.65 37.15 5.16
C VAL A 411 -0.86 37.33 5.02
N PHE A 412 -1.34 38.35 4.31
CA PHE A 412 -2.77 38.54 4.04
C PHE A 412 -3.34 37.41 3.18
N VAL A 413 -2.68 37.09 2.05
CA VAL A 413 -3.10 35.98 1.16
C VAL A 413 -3.07 34.65 1.90
N LEU A 414 -2.04 34.40 2.70
CA LEU A 414 -1.96 33.23 3.57
C LEU A 414 -3.10 33.24 4.60
N GLY A 415 -3.37 34.37 5.24
CA GLY A 415 -4.45 34.53 6.22
C GLY A 415 -5.82 34.25 5.61
N VAL A 416 -6.09 34.73 4.40
CA VAL A 416 -7.32 34.42 3.65
C VAL A 416 -7.38 32.94 3.28
N ALA A 417 -6.30 32.35 2.76
CA ALA A 417 -6.25 30.93 2.41
C ALA A 417 -6.45 30.03 3.63
N VAL A 418 -5.80 30.35 4.75
CA VAL A 418 -5.97 29.66 6.03
C VAL A 418 -7.38 29.87 6.56
N LEU A 419 -7.97 31.06 6.47
CA LEU A 419 -9.34 31.30 6.91
C LEU A 419 -10.34 30.47 6.08
N VAL A 420 -10.19 30.43 4.75
CA VAL A 420 -11.03 29.61 3.87
C VAL A 420 -10.85 28.12 4.17
N ALA A 421 -9.61 27.68 4.37
CA ALA A 421 -9.34 26.31 4.78
C ALA A 421 -9.98 26.02 6.15
N LEU A 422 -9.82 26.90 7.13
CA LEU A 422 -10.38 26.76 8.47
C LEU A 422 -11.91 26.80 8.47
N THR A 423 -12.58 27.61 7.67
CA THR A 423 -14.05 27.59 7.57
C THR A 423 -14.54 26.29 6.97
N GLN A 424 -13.85 25.78 5.94
CA GLN A 424 -14.12 24.46 5.38
C GLN A 424 -13.92 23.37 6.43
N VAL A 425 -12.82 23.46 7.17
CA VAL A 425 -12.34 22.46 8.13
C VAL A 425 -13.18 22.44 9.42
N LEU A 426 -13.42 23.59 10.05
CA LEU A 426 -14.33 23.74 11.18
C LEU A 426 -15.76 23.37 10.79
N GLY A 427 -16.11 23.57 9.52
CA GLY A 427 -17.33 23.08 8.95
C GLY A 427 -17.48 21.55 9.00
N PHE A 428 -16.40 20.77 9.01
CA PHE A 428 -16.48 19.33 9.28
C PHE A 428 -16.77 19.01 10.75
N GLY A 429 -16.31 19.86 11.68
CA GLY A 429 -16.60 19.71 13.10
C GLY A 429 -18.10 19.73 13.39
N SER A 430 -18.90 20.47 12.61
CA SER A 430 -20.37 20.44 12.69
C SER A 430 -21.00 19.21 12.01
N GLN A 431 -20.22 18.38 11.32
CA GLN A 431 -20.63 17.15 10.62
C GLN A 431 -20.11 15.88 11.31
N LEU A 432 -19.64 15.99 12.55
CA LEU A 432 -19.33 14.81 13.35
C LEU A 432 -20.59 13.94 13.48
N THR A 433 -20.42 12.63 13.45
CA THR A 433 -21.51 11.72 13.77
C THR A 433 -21.77 11.74 15.29
N PRO A 434 -22.93 11.26 15.76
CA PRO A 434 -23.17 11.20 17.20
C PRO A 434 -22.11 10.42 17.99
N PRO A 435 -21.61 9.24 17.54
CA PRO A 435 -20.50 8.55 18.20
C PRO A 435 -19.24 9.41 18.28
N GLU A 436 -18.88 10.14 17.22
CA GLU A 436 -17.67 10.99 17.22
C GLU A 436 -17.79 12.20 18.16
N ARG A 437 -18.97 12.82 18.24
CA ARG A 437 -19.24 13.89 19.22
C ARG A 437 -19.15 13.38 20.65
N TYR A 438 -19.70 12.20 20.90
CA TYR A 438 -19.65 11.56 22.19
C TYR A 438 -18.20 11.25 22.58
N SER A 439 -17.45 10.56 21.72
CA SER A 439 -16.04 10.22 21.94
C SER A 439 -15.16 11.46 22.16
N ARG A 440 -15.45 12.59 21.47
CA ARG A 440 -14.74 13.87 21.67
C ARG A 440 -14.92 14.44 23.08
N THR A 441 -16.12 14.34 23.65
CA THR A 441 -16.43 14.87 24.99
C THR A 441 -16.02 13.89 26.11
N HIS A 442 -15.78 12.63 25.76
CA HIS A 442 -15.43 11.56 26.70
C HIS A 442 -14.01 11.00 26.47
N LEU A 443 -13.05 11.84 26.07
CA LEU A 443 -11.64 11.41 25.89
C LEU A 443 -11.05 10.76 27.16
N TRP A 444 -11.49 11.21 28.35
CA TRP A 444 -11.10 10.61 29.62
C TRP A 444 -11.47 9.12 29.71
N TYR A 445 -12.61 8.73 29.14
CA TYR A 445 -13.11 7.35 29.15
C TYR A 445 -12.28 6.49 28.20
N LEU A 446 -12.04 6.98 26.98
CA LEU A 446 -11.22 6.27 25.99
C LEU A 446 -9.78 6.06 26.48
N GLN A 447 -9.17 7.09 27.06
CA GLN A 447 -7.83 6.99 27.65
C GLN A 447 -7.79 6.01 28.83
N GLY A 448 -8.80 6.06 29.70
CA GLY A 448 -8.89 5.15 30.83
C GLY A 448 -9.13 3.70 30.43
N GLN A 449 -9.95 3.46 29.39
CA GLN A 449 -10.16 2.14 28.79
C GLN A 449 -8.85 1.60 28.19
N GLU A 450 -8.12 2.41 27.44
CA GLU A 450 -6.84 2.01 26.85
C GLU A 450 -5.80 1.67 27.94
N GLN A 451 -5.72 2.48 29.00
CA GLN A 451 -4.86 2.21 30.15
C GLN A 451 -5.25 0.90 30.86
N ASN A 452 -6.56 0.68 31.09
CA ASN A 452 -7.05 -0.56 31.68
C ASN A 452 -6.78 -1.79 30.82
N LEU A 453 -6.89 -1.66 29.50
CA LEU A 453 -6.58 -2.74 28.57
C LEU A 453 -5.10 -3.14 28.66
N ARG A 454 -4.19 -2.16 28.74
CA ARG A 454 -2.75 -2.43 28.91
C ARG A 454 -2.45 -3.14 30.23
N LEU A 455 -3.07 -2.67 31.33
CA LEU A 455 -2.93 -3.31 32.65
C LEU A 455 -3.44 -4.75 32.63
N TRP A 456 -4.60 -4.98 32.01
CA TRP A 456 -5.15 -6.33 31.81
C TRP A 456 -4.19 -7.22 31.04
N GLN A 457 -3.65 -6.75 29.91
CA GLN A 457 -2.71 -7.53 29.08
C GLN A 457 -1.43 -7.88 29.86
N GLU A 458 -0.90 -6.93 30.63
CA GLU A 458 0.25 -7.16 31.50
C GLU A 458 -0.04 -8.24 32.56
N LEU A 459 -1.17 -8.12 33.27
CA LEU A 459 -1.58 -9.09 34.30
C LEU A 459 -1.85 -10.47 33.71
N ALA A 460 -2.46 -10.55 32.53
CA ALA A 460 -2.70 -11.81 31.84
C ALA A 460 -1.39 -12.53 31.48
N VAL A 461 -0.37 -11.79 31.02
CA VAL A 461 0.96 -12.36 30.75
C VAL A 461 1.61 -12.86 32.03
N LEU A 462 1.58 -12.08 33.11
CA LEU A 462 2.17 -12.46 34.40
C LEU A 462 1.47 -13.68 35.02
N ALA A 463 0.15 -13.78 34.89
CA ALA A 463 -0.61 -14.92 35.39
C ALA A 463 -0.31 -16.19 34.57
N THR A 464 -0.32 -16.08 33.23
CA THR A 464 -0.05 -17.23 32.35
C THR A 464 1.38 -17.73 32.43
N SER A 465 2.35 -16.87 32.76
CA SER A 465 3.74 -17.28 33.03
C SER A 465 3.94 -17.87 34.43
N GLY A 466 2.91 -17.88 35.29
CA GLY A 466 3.02 -18.28 36.69
C GLY A 466 3.84 -17.31 37.55
N SER A 467 4.07 -16.07 37.08
CA SER A 467 4.86 -15.06 37.79
C SER A 467 4.11 -14.40 38.94
N ILE A 468 2.77 -14.50 38.95
CA ILE A 468 1.90 -14.07 40.06
C ILE A 468 0.93 -15.20 40.39
N SER A 469 0.53 -15.32 41.65
CA SER A 469 -0.52 -16.26 42.07
C SER A 469 -1.90 -15.72 41.71
N ASP A 470 -2.91 -16.60 41.68
CA ASP A 470 -4.31 -16.18 41.49
C ASP A 470 -4.73 -15.15 42.55
N ALA A 471 -4.33 -15.34 43.81
CA ALA A 471 -4.61 -14.37 44.88
C ALA A 471 -4.00 -12.98 44.61
N GLU A 472 -2.77 -12.92 44.09
CA GLU A 472 -2.14 -11.64 43.70
C GLU A 472 -2.82 -11.06 42.46
N LEU A 473 -3.21 -11.88 41.48
CA LEU A 473 -3.99 -11.44 40.32
C LEU A 473 -5.29 -10.76 40.76
N GLY A 474 -6.05 -11.37 41.69
CA GLY A 474 -7.26 -10.79 42.28
C GLY A 474 -7.00 -9.47 43.00
N ALA A 475 -5.94 -9.39 43.80
CA ALA A 475 -5.57 -8.17 44.52
C ALA A 475 -5.16 -7.02 43.57
N ARG A 476 -4.41 -7.32 42.50
CA ARG A 476 -4.06 -6.36 41.44
C ARG A 476 -5.31 -5.88 40.70
N PHE A 477 -6.25 -6.77 40.36
CA PHE A 477 -7.52 -6.39 39.75
C PHE A 477 -8.32 -5.43 40.62
N GLU A 478 -8.46 -5.74 41.91
CA GLU A 478 -9.19 -4.93 42.90
C GLU A 478 -8.57 -3.52 43.03
N ARG A 479 -7.24 -3.41 42.95
CA ARG A 479 -6.50 -2.15 43.13
C ARG A 479 -6.31 -1.32 41.85
N GLU A 480 -6.12 -1.96 40.69
CA GLU A 480 -5.67 -1.29 39.46
C GLU A 480 -6.72 -1.26 38.34
N ILE A 481 -7.62 -2.26 38.27
CA ILE A 481 -8.63 -2.36 37.20
C ILE A 481 -10.00 -1.87 37.66
N VAL A 482 -10.50 -2.43 38.77
CA VAL A 482 -11.85 -2.15 39.30
C VAL A 482 -12.14 -0.66 39.53
N PRO A 483 -11.21 0.17 40.06
CA PRO A 483 -11.51 1.57 40.36
C PRO A 483 -11.94 2.40 39.15
N PHE A 484 -11.31 2.18 37.98
CA PHE A 484 -11.68 2.90 36.76
C PHE A 484 -13.10 2.55 36.31
N TRP A 485 -13.43 1.26 36.25
CA TRP A 485 -14.75 0.81 35.79
C TRP A 485 -15.87 1.25 36.75
N SER A 486 -15.60 1.25 38.06
CA SER A 486 -16.55 1.76 39.05
C SER A 486 -16.79 3.27 38.89
N MET A 487 -15.71 4.05 38.76
CA MET A 487 -15.79 5.50 38.51
C MET A 487 -16.52 5.80 37.20
N ALA A 488 -16.18 5.07 36.13
CA ALA A 488 -16.77 5.25 34.81
C ALA A 488 -18.28 4.95 34.83
N ASP A 489 -18.70 3.82 35.41
CA ASP A 489 -20.12 3.45 35.53
C ASP A 489 -20.93 4.53 36.26
N GLN A 490 -20.42 5.04 37.39
CA GLN A 490 -21.08 6.10 38.16
C GLN A 490 -21.16 7.41 37.38
N ARG A 491 -20.05 7.82 36.76
CA ARG A 491 -19.95 9.08 36.03
C ARG A 491 -20.85 9.08 34.80
N LEU A 492 -20.81 8.03 33.99
CA LEU A 492 -21.62 7.91 32.78
C LEU A 492 -23.13 7.93 33.09
N LYS A 493 -23.57 7.24 34.15
CA LYS A 493 -24.97 7.29 34.62
C LYS A 493 -25.40 8.69 35.01
N LYS A 494 -24.53 9.45 35.67
CA LYS A 494 -24.80 10.83 36.06
C LYS A 494 -24.84 11.78 34.87
N GLU A 495 -24.00 11.56 33.86
CA GLU A 495 -23.91 12.40 32.66
C GLU A 495 -25.04 12.10 31.66
N SER A 496 -25.54 10.86 31.61
CA SER A 496 -26.53 10.39 30.63
C SER A 496 -27.76 11.30 30.43
N PRO A 497 -28.41 11.85 31.47
CA PRO A 497 -29.58 12.73 31.31
C PRO A 497 -29.25 14.10 30.68
N SER A 498 -28.00 14.53 30.77
CA SER A 498 -27.53 15.82 30.24
C SER A 498 -27.02 15.74 28.80
N LEU A 499 -26.93 14.54 28.23
CA LEU A 499 -26.44 14.35 26.87
C LEU A 499 -27.48 14.77 25.83
N PRO A 500 -27.04 15.32 24.69
CA PRO A 500 -27.90 15.54 23.54
C PRO A 500 -28.62 14.26 23.10
N ALA A 501 -29.90 14.38 22.70
CA ALA A 501 -30.75 13.24 22.37
C ALA A 501 -30.18 12.34 21.25
N ASP A 502 -29.48 12.94 20.29
CA ASP A 502 -28.81 12.23 19.18
C ASP A 502 -27.64 11.35 19.64
N GLN A 503 -27.04 11.62 20.80
CA GLN A 503 -25.97 10.82 21.39
C GLN A 503 -26.48 9.74 22.34
N GLY A 504 -27.75 9.78 22.74
CA GLY A 504 -28.32 8.91 23.78
C GLY A 504 -28.15 7.42 23.50
N GLN A 505 -28.39 6.99 22.24
CA GLN A 505 -28.26 5.57 21.88
C GLN A 505 -26.83 5.06 21.99
N TYR A 506 -25.85 5.83 21.50
CA TYR A 506 -24.43 5.45 21.61
C TYR A 506 -23.94 5.49 23.05
N ALA A 507 -24.35 6.53 23.80
CA ALA A 507 -24.03 6.66 25.22
C ALA A 507 -24.57 5.48 26.06
N ALA A 508 -25.78 5.00 25.76
CA ALA A 508 -26.36 3.83 26.41
C ALA A 508 -25.51 2.58 26.16
N LEU A 509 -25.08 2.34 24.91
CA LEU A 509 -24.20 1.22 24.59
C LEU A 509 -22.85 1.30 25.33
N VAL A 510 -22.27 2.50 25.45
CA VAL A 510 -21.03 2.72 26.21
C VAL A 510 -21.25 2.44 27.69
N ALA A 511 -22.38 2.88 28.26
CA ALA A 511 -22.73 2.62 29.65
C ALA A 511 -22.97 1.11 29.92
N ASP A 512 -23.68 0.42 29.03
CA ASP A 512 -23.92 -1.02 29.12
C ASP A 512 -22.61 -1.81 29.09
N PHE A 513 -21.71 -1.49 28.14
CA PHE A 513 -20.38 -2.09 28.07
C PHE A 513 -19.55 -1.80 29.33
N THR A 514 -19.59 -0.57 29.83
CA THR A 514 -18.90 -0.18 31.08
C THR A 514 -19.39 -1.03 32.26
N GLN A 515 -20.70 -1.24 32.35
CA GLN A 515 -21.29 -2.06 33.40
C GLN A 515 -20.91 -3.54 33.27
N LEU A 516 -20.88 -4.08 32.05
CA LEU A 516 -20.42 -5.44 31.78
C LEU A 516 -18.95 -5.62 32.20
N ARG A 517 -18.06 -4.70 31.80
CA ARG A 517 -16.64 -4.70 32.22
C ARG A 517 -16.48 -4.60 33.73
N PHE A 518 -17.28 -3.77 34.39
CA PHE A 518 -17.25 -3.65 35.84
C PHE A 518 -17.64 -4.96 36.53
N LYS A 519 -18.76 -5.58 36.12
CA LYS A 519 -19.21 -6.88 36.64
C LYS A 519 -18.19 -7.98 36.37
N TRP A 520 -17.59 -7.99 35.17
CA TRP A 520 -16.54 -8.94 34.79
C TRP A 520 -15.32 -8.81 35.70
N ALA A 521 -14.82 -7.59 35.91
CA ALA A 521 -13.67 -7.36 36.78
C ALA A 521 -13.97 -7.81 38.23
N GLN A 522 -15.18 -7.57 38.74
CA GLN A 522 -15.61 -8.07 40.05
C GLN A 522 -15.67 -9.60 40.11
N ALA A 523 -16.17 -10.26 39.06
CA ALA A 523 -16.22 -11.71 38.98
C ALA A 523 -14.81 -12.34 38.98
N ILE A 524 -13.84 -11.71 38.30
CA ILE A 524 -12.42 -12.14 38.35
C ILE A 524 -11.86 -12.03 39.77
N VAL A 525 -12.10 -10.90 40.47
CA VAL A 525 -11.67 -10.74 41.87
C VAL A 525 -12.28 -11.82 42.76
N GLN A 526 -13.57 -12.12 42.61
CA GLN A 526 -14.25 -13.17 43.39
C GLN A 526 -13.70 -14.57 43.09
N ALA A 527 -13.53 -14.90 41.81
CA ALA A 527 -13.01 -16.19 41.37
C ALA A 527 -11.61 -16.46 41.91
N THR A 528 -10.74 -15.45 41.86
CA THR A 528 -9.33 -15.58 42.23
C THR A 528 -9.07 -15.51 43.74
N LYS A 529 -9.78 -14.63 44.45
CA LYS A 529 -9.62 -14.45 45.91
C LYS A 529 -10.21 -15.60 46.71
N ASN A 530 -11.31 -16.19 46.23
CA ASN A 530 -12.04 -17.25 46.94
C ASN A 530 -11.90 -18.65 46.30
N GLN A 531 -11.18 -18.78 45.18
CA GLN A 531 -11.17 -20.00 44.35
C GLN A 531 -12.59 -20.47 43.99
N ASP A 532 -13.47 -19.51 43.73
CA ASP A 532 -14.89 -19.73 43.49
C ASP A 532 -15.13 -20.13 42.03
N ALA A 533 -15.49 -21.40 41.80
CA ALA A 533 -15.73 -21.96 40.48
C ALA A 533 -16.97 -21.37 39.79
N ASP A 534 -17.99 -20.95 40.54
CA ASP A 534 -19.18 -20.31 39.99
C ASP A 534 -18.84 -18.89 39.54
N ALA A 535 -18.05 -18.16 40.33
CA ALA A 535 -17.54 -16.85 39.94
C ALA A 535 -16.63 -16.92 38.71
N ALA A 536 -15.81 -17.98 38.59
CA ALA A 536 -14.98 -18.22 37.40
C ALA A 536 -15.85 -18.47 36.16
N SER A 537 -16.87 -19.31 36.26
CA SER A 537 -17.82 -19.59 35.18
C SER A 537 -18.57 -18.32 34.76
N LYS A 538 -19.01 -17.51 35.74
CA LYS A 538 -19.64 -16.22 35.50
C LYS A 538 -18.70 -15.21 34.83
N ALA A 539 -17.42 -15.20 35.21
CA ALA A 539 -16.43 -14.34 34.57
C ALA A 539 -16.23 -14.72 33.10
N ILE A 540 -16.23 -16.02 32.76
CA ILE A 540 -16.17 -16.49 31.36
C ILE A 540 -17.41 -16.04 30.58
N GLN A 541 -18.60 -16.13 31.17
CA GLN A 541 -19.83 -15.65 30.52
C GLN A 541 -19.78 -14.13 30.27
N LEU A 542 -19.46 -13.35 31.31
CA LEU A 542 -19.37 -11.89 31.22
C LEU A 542 -18.28 -11.45 30.24
N GLN A 543 -17.19 -12.20 30.11
CA GLN A 543 -16.16 -11.94 29.11
C GLN A 543 -16.74 -12.03 27.69
N LYS A 544 -17.55 -13.05 27.37
CA LYS A 544 -18.22 -13.17 26.06
C LYS A 544 -19.16 -12.00 25.79
N GLU A 545 -20.00 -11.63 26.77
CA GLU A 545 -20.92 -10.49 26.65
C GLU A 545 -20.15 -9.17 26.46
N THR A 546 -19.01 -9.05 27.13
CA THR A 546 -18.15 -7.87 27.04
C THR A 546 -17.44 -7.78 25.69
N ASP A 547 -16.98 -8.90 25.13
CA ASP A 547 -16.34 -8.94 23.81
C ASP A 547 -17.33 -8.55 22.71
N LEU A 548 -18.57 -9.05 22.77
CA LEU A 548 -19.65 -8.63 21.90
C LEU A 548 -19.99 -7.14 22.06
N GLY A 549 -20.06 -6.64 23.29
CA GLY A 549 -20.28 -5.22 23.60
C GLY A 549 -19.18 -4.32 23.03
N LEU A 550 -17.91 -4.72 23.18
CA LEU A 550 -16.76 -4.00 22.60
C LEU A 550 -16.83 -4.01 21.07
N ALA A 551 -17.08 -5.17 20.47
CA ALA A 551 -17.19 -5.30 19.03
C ALA A 551 -18.34 -4.45 18.47
N ARG A 552 -19.47 -4.36 19.16
CA ARG A 552 -20.59 -3.46 18.81
C ARG A 552 -20.16 -1.99 18.84
N LEU A 553 -19.47 -1.55 19.89
CA LEU A 553 -18.96 -0.18 20.01
C LEU A 553 -17.97 0.14 18.88
N GLU A 554 -16.92 -0.66 18.73
CA GLU A 554 -15.90 -0.44 17.71
C GLU A 554 -16.47 -0.50 16.29
N ARG A 555 -17.46 -1.37 16.04
CA ARG A 555 -18.19 -1.41 14.77
C ARG A 555 -18.88 -0.08 14.48
N LEU A 556 -19.58 0.47 15.47
CA LEU A 556 -20.27 1.76 15.34
C LEU A 556 -19.28 2.92 15.18
N GLU A 557 -18.14 2.89 15.86
CA GLU A 557 -17.07 3.88 15.69
C GLU A 557 -16.42 3.79 14.30
N LEU A 558 -16.14 2.58 13.81
CA LEU A 558 -15.65 2.35 12.45
C LEU A 558 -16.67 2.88 11.43
N ARG A 559 -17.94 2.51 11.57
CA ARG A 559 -19.03 3.00 10.71
C ARG A 559 -19.18 4.53 10.75
N ALA A 560 -19.06 5.12 11.93
CA ALA A 560 -19.08 6.56 12.14
C ALA A 560 -17.90 7.25 11.44
N SER A 561 -16.69 6.70 11.56
CA SER A 561 -15.49 7.23 10.94
C SER A 561 -15.53 7.16 9.41
N MET A 562 -16.28 6.20 8.85
CA MET A 562 -16.50 6.01 7.41
C MET A 562 -17.74 6.75 6.89
N SER A 563 -18.48 7.42 7.77
CA SER A 563 -19.64 8.19 7.37
C SER A 563 -19.21 9.41 6.57
N HIS A 564 -19.94 9.65 5.48
CA HIS A 564 -19.62 10.70 4.53
C HIS A 564 -19.61 12.09 5.15
N ARG A 565 -18.69 12.90 4.64
CA ARG A 565 -18.49 14.28 5.08
C ARG A 565 -18.99 15.17 3.95
N PRO A 566 -20.22 15.71 4.00
CA PRO A 566 -20.76 16.50 2.89
C PRO A 566 -19.94 17.74 2.54
N ARG A 567 -19.05 18.20 3.43
CA ARG A 567 -18.07 19.26 3.12
C ARG A 567 -16.77 18.74 2.50
N ALA A 568 -16.57 17.44 2.30
CA ALA A 568 -15.35 16.89 1.72
C ALA A 568 -15.36 17.17 0.23
N LEU A 569 -14.32 17.82 -0.28
CA LEU A 569 -14.27 18.15 -1.71
C LEU A 569 -14.26 16.89 -2.58
N ALA A 570 -13.68 15.79 -2.07
CA ALA A 570 -13.70 14.47 -2.69
C ALA A 570 -15.13 13.94 -2.92
N ASP A 571 -16.07 14.36 -2.08
CA ASP A 571 -17.47 13.94 -2.08
C ASP A 571 -18.42 14.99 -2.71
N SER A 572 -17.87 16.08 -3.24
CA SER A 572 -18.67 17.12 -3.89
C SER A 572 -19.44 16.57 -5.09
N PRO A 573 -20.67 17.07 -5.38
CA PRO A 573 -21.47 16.60 -6.52
C PRO A 573 -20.72 16.62 -7.86
N ILE A 574 -19.83 17.60 -8.04
CA ILE A 574 -18.98 17.74 -9.23
C ILE A 574 -17.96 16.59 -9.27
N MET A 575 -17.24 16.32 -8.19
CA MET A 575 -16.25 15.25 -8.15
C MET A 575 -16.88 13.86 -8.30
N VAL A 576 -18.06 13.63 -7.73
CA VAL A 576 -18.84 12.40 -7.94
C VAL A 576 -19.20 12.22 -9.42
N ARG A 577 -19.68 13.28 -10.09
CA ARG A 577 -19.96 13.24 -11.54
C ARG A 577 -18.71 12.99 -12.36
N ILE A 578 -17.59 13.65 -12.03
CA ILE A 578 -16.31 13.45 -12.71
C ILE A 578 -15.86 11.99 -12.58
N ARG A 579 -15.89 11.41 -11.36
CA ARG A 579 -15.56 10.00 -11.14
C ARG A 579 -16.45 9.08 -11.97
N ALA A 580 -17.76 9.35 -12.03
CA ALA A 580 -18.71 8.56 -12.82
C ALA A 580 -18.38 8.54 -14.32
N VAL A 581 -17.82 9.63 -14.88
CA VAL A 581 -17.37 9.69 -16.29
C VAL A 581 -16.14 8.81 -16.53
N PHE A 582 -15.24 8.72 -15.55
CA PHE A 582 -13.99 7.97 -15.67
C PHE A 582 -14.06 6.53 -15.15
N THR A 583 -15.10 6.15 -14.40
CA THR A 583 -15.39 4.75 -14.08
C THR A 583 -15.80 4.03 -15.36
N ARG A 584 -14.85 3.31 -15.97
CA ARG A 584 -15.12 2.42 -17.10
C ARG A 584 -16.25 1.44 -16.70
N ARG A 585 -17.15 1.11 -17.65
CA ARG A 585 -17.95 -0.12 -17.57
C ARG A 585 -16.96 -1.28 -17.60
N LEU A 586 -16.57 -1.76 -16.42
CA LEU A 586 -15.60 -2.83 -16.28
C LEU A 586 -16.29 -4.16 -16.58
N ASP A 587 -15.54 -5.07 -17.20
CA ASP A 587 -15.73 -6.51 -17.00
C ASP A 587 -15.79 -6.82 -15.50
N CYS A 588 -16.26 -8.00 -15.14
CA CYS A 588 -16.23 -8.46 -13.76
C CYS A 588 -14.83 -8.29 -13.16
N VAL A 589 -14.69 -7.50 -12.08
CA VAL A 589 -13.37 -7.18 -11.51
C VAL A 589 -12.70 -8.44 -10.98
N GLN A 590 -13.49 -9.30 -10.34
CA GLN A 590 -13.07 -10.64 -9.96
C GLN A 590 -14.13 -11.64 -10.41
N LYS A 591 -13.70 -12.77 -10.99
CA LYS A 591 -14.62 -13.87 -11.29
C LYS A 591 -15.25 -14.35 -9.97
N PRO A 592 -16.58 -14.27 -9.80
CA PRO A 592 -17.27 -14.75 -8.62
C PRO A 592 -16.84 -16.18 -8.28
N TYR A 593 -16.66 -16.44 -7.00
CA TYR A 593 -16.29 -17.75 -6.47
C TYR A 593 -17.39 -18.77 -6.80
N GLY A 594 -16.96 -19.93 -7.27
CA GLY A 594 -17.83 -20.97 -7.82
C GLY A 594 -17.12 -21.77 -8.91
N PRO A 595 -17.79 -22.77 -9.49
CA PRO A 595 -17.24 -23.55 -10.60
C PRO A 595 -16.81 -22.61 -11.74
N ARG A 596 -15.63 -22.85 -12.32
CA ARG A 596 -15.19 -22.06 -13.47
C ARG A 596 -16.09 -22.36 -14.66
N LEU A 597 -16.86 -21.35 -15.07
CA LEU A 597 -17.59 -21.40 -16.33
C LEU A 597 -16.65 -21.72 -17.48
N ALA A 598 -16.86 -22.87 -18.09
CA ALA A 598 -16.18 -23.23 -19.33
C ALA A 598 -16.83 -22.50 -20.50
N LEU A 599 -16.06 -22.30 -21.58
CA LEU A 599 -16.60 -21.75 -22.84
C LEU A 599 -17.72 -22.61 -23.43
N THR A 600 -17.79 -23.89 -23.03
CA THR A 600 -18.81 -24.86 -23.45
C THR A 600 -20.10 -24.77 -22.65
N ASP A 601 -20.09 -24.12 -21.47
CA ASP A 601 -21.27 -24.05 -20.62
C ASP A 601 -22.31 -23.10 -21.22
N ALA A 602 -23.58 -23.48 -21.16
CA ALA A 602 -24.68 -22.65 -21.68
C ALA A 602 -24.77 -21.31 -20.91
N SER A 603 -24.80 -20.20 -21.65
CA SER A 603 -24.78 -18.84 -21.09
C SER A 603 -26.04 -18.45 -20.29
N ASN A 604 -27.11 -19.22 -20.42
CA ASN A 604 -28.38 -19.03 -19.73
C ASN A 604 -28.68 -20.11 -18.69
N ASP A 605 -27.78 -21.06 -18.44
CA ASP A 605 -27.95 -22.08 -17.38
C ASP A 605 -27.60 -21.51 -16.00
N GLY A 606 -27.99 -22.20 -14.93
CA GLY A 606 -27.87 -21.73 -13.55
C GLY A 606 -26.50 -21.19 -13.15
N PRO A 607 -25.38 -21.88 -13.42
CA PRO A 607 -24.03 -21.38 -13.11
C PRO A 607 -23.69 -20.07 -13.81
N ALA A 608 -24.03 -19.95 -15.10
CA ALA A 608 -23.79 -18.74 -15.89
C ALA A 608 -24.64 -17.58 -15.38
N ALA A 609 -25.92 -17.85 -15.07
CA ALA A 609 -26.82 -16.86 -14.52
C ALA A 609 -26.35 -16.32 -13.16
N ARG A 610 -25.89 -17.19 -12.23
CA ARG A 610 -25.28 -16.76 -10.96
C ARG A 610 -24.04 -15.90 -11.18
N TYR A 611 -23.15 -16.29 -12.09
CA TYR A 611 -21.96 -15.52 -12.44
C TYR A 611 -22.31 -14.13 -12.97
N HIS A 612 -23.27 -14.03 -13.90
CA HIS A 612 -23.72 -12.75 -14.45
C HIS A 612 -24.36 -11.86 -13.39
N ALA A 613 -25.17 -12.43 -12.49
CA ALA A 613 -25.77 -11.71 -11.36
C ALA A 613 -24.69 -11.17 -10.41
N GLY A 614 -23.69 -11.99 -10.07
CA GLY A 614 -22.55 -11.59 -9.25
C GLY A 614 -21.71 -10.47 -9.89
N CYS A 615 -21.40 -10.60 -11.17
CA CYS A 615 -20.66 -9.56 -11.89
C CYS A 615 -21.43 -8.25 -11.99
N ARG A 616 -22.75 -8.31 -12.20
CA ARG A 616 -23.60 -7.13 -12.17
C ARG A 616 -23.59 -6.47 -10.79
N ALA A 617 -23.63 -7.26 -9.72
CA ALA A 617 -23.56 -6.74 -8.35
C ALA A 617 -22.22 -6.04 -8.07
N GLN A 618 -21.09 -6.63 -8.49
CA GLN A 618 -19.78 -6.00 -8.37
C GLN A 618 -19.72 -4.65 -9.11
N GLN A 619 -20.22 -4.60 -10.34
CA GLN A 619 -20.24 -3.36 -11.13
C GLN A 619 -21.03 -2.25 -10.44
N LEU A 620 -22.23 -2.56 -9.94
CA LEU A 620 -23.09 -1.60 -9.26
C LEU A 620 -22.49 -1.13 -7.93
N PHE A 621 -21.88 -2.05 -7.17
CA PHE A 621 -21.19 -1.71 -5.92
C PHE A 621 -19.99 -0.79 -6.17
N LEU A 622 -19.21 -1.04 -7.23
CA LEU A 622 -18.01 -0.26 -7.56
C LEU A 622 -18.33 1.08 -8.23
N SER A 623 -19.37 1.16 -9.05
CA SER A 623 -19.84 2.42 -9.64
C SER A 623 -20.51 3.33 -8.60
N GLY A 624 -20.96 2.77 -7.47
CA GLY A 624 -21.72 3.49 -6.45
C GLY A 624 -23.20 3.66 -6.80
N ASP A 625 -23.71 2.91 -7.78
CA ASP A 625 -25.14 2.87 -8.12
C ASP A 625 -25.90 1.95 -7.15
N PHE A 626 -25.95 2.40 -5.90
CA PHE A 626 -26.48 1.62 -4.79
C PHE A 626 -27.99 1.42 -4.87
N ALA A 627 -28.75 2.36 -5.43
CA ALA A 627 -30.18 2.20 -5.61
C ALA A 627 -30.51 1.03 -6.56
N ALA A 628 -29.75 0.90 -7.65
CA ALA A 628 -29.89 -0.23 -8.56
C ALA A 628 -29.43 -1.55 -7.93
N LEU A 629 -28.35 -1.54 -7.14
CA LEU A 629 -27.88 -2.72 -6.41
C LEU A 629 -28.91 -3.20 -5.38
N ASP A 630 -29.46 -2.29 -4.60
CA ASP A 630 -30.47 -2.55 -3.59
C ASP A 630 -31.75 -3.14 -4.21
N SER A 631 -32.18 -2.55 -5.33
CA SER A 631 -33.31 -3.05 -6.10
C SER A 631 -33.05 -4.42 -6.71
N LEU A 632 -31.82 -4.69 -7.16
CA LEU A 632 -31.42 -5.99 -7.70
C LEU A 632 -31.51 -7.08 -6.62
N MET A 633 -30.95 -6.84 -5.44
CA MET A 633 -31.03 -7.77 -4.30
C MET A 633 -32.47 -7.95 -3.82
N THR A 634 -33.24 -6.86 -3.70
CA THR A 634 -34.65 -6.93 -3.29
C THR A 634 -35.49 -7.79 -4.23
N ARG A 635 -35.27 -7.69 -5.55
CA ARG A 635 -35.96 -8.56 -6.52
C ARG A 635 -35.54 -10.03 -6.35
N ALA A 636 -34.24 -10.29 -6.21
CA ALA A 636 -33.72 -11.64 -6.06
C ALA A 636 -34.23 -12.35 -4.79
N VAL A 637 -34.43 -11.60 -3.69
CA VAL A 637 -35.04 -12.12 -2.45
C VAL A 637 -36.50 -12.55 -2.65
N ARG A 638 -37.24 -11.89 -3.56
CA ARG A 638 -38.66 -12.22 -3.84
C ARG A 638 -38.83 -13.38 -4.82
N SER A 639 -37.78 -13.78 -5.52
CA SER A 639 -37.79 -14.81 -6.56
C SER A 639 -36.73 -15.87 -6.28
N LEU A 640 -36.76 -16.48 -5.09
CA LEU A 640 -35.85 -17.57 -4.76
C LEU A 640 -36.16 -18.81 -5.60
N GLY A 641 -35.13 -19.51 -6.05
CA GLY A 641 -35.26 -20.62 -7.00
C GLY A 641 -35.57 -20.17 -8.43
N ASP A 642 -35.25 -18.93 -8.80
CA ASP A 642 -35.53 -18.33 -10.11
C ASP A 642 -34.66 -18.84 -11.26
N LEU A 643 -33.60 -19.61 -10.97
CA LEU A 643 -32.66 -20.07 -11.98
C LEU A 643 -33.08 -21.42 -12.57
N PRO A 644 -32.64 -21.74 -13.82
CA PRO A 644 -33.01 -22.98 -14.48
C PRO A 644 -32.63 -24.25 -13.72
N ASP A 645 -31.64 -24.21 -12.84
CA ASP A 645 -31.17 -25.34 -12.01
C ASP A 645 -31.82 -25.39 -10.61
N GLY A 646 -32.82 -24.55 -10.34
CA GLY A 646 -33.47 -24.43 -9.04
C GLY A 646 -32.66 -23.63 -8.01
N GLY A 647 -31.52 -23.05 -8.41
CA GLY A 647 -30.75 -22.10 -7.62
C GLY A 647 -31.36 -20.70 -7.62
N SER A 648 -30.75 -19.78 -6.89
CA SER A 648 -31.23 -18.39 -6.79
C SER A 648 -30.23 -17.38 -7.36
N SER A 649 -30.70 -16.36 -8.07
CA SER A 649 -29.89 -15.22 -8.50
C SER A 649 -29.27 -14.47 -7.31
N LEU A 650 -29.93 -14.50 -6.14
CA LEU A 650 -29.42 -13.96 -4.88
C LEU A 650 -28.07 -14.58 -4.48
N GLU A 651 -27.88 -15.88 -4.68
CA GLU A 651 -26.61 -16.58 -4.38
C GLU A 651 -25.50 -16.04 -5.28
N GLY A 652 -25.79 -15.80 -6.55
CA GLY A 652 -24.86 -15.18 -7.50
C GLY A 652 -24.48 -13.76 -7.07
N ILE A 653 -25.46 -12.94 -6.69
CA ILE A 653 -25.23 -11.57 -6.22
C ILE A 653 -24.34 -11.55 -4.96
N VAL A 654 -24.70 -12.33 -3.94
CA VAL A 654 -23.97 -12.40 -2.68
C VAL A 654 -22.57 -12.97 -2.91
N GLY A 655 -22.44 -14.06 -3.68
CA GLY A 655 -21.13 -14.64 -4.02
C GLY A 655 -20.24 -13.69 -4.82
N GLY A 656 -20.82 -12.90 -5.72
CA GLY A 656 -20.11 -11.86 -6.47
C GLY A 656 -19.57 -10.75 -5.56
N LEU A 657 -20.39 -10.27 -4.61
CA LEU A 657 -19.97 -9.28 -3.62
C LEU A 657 -18.94 -9.86 -2.66
N ASP A 658 -19.16 -11.06 -2.13
CA ASP A 658 -18.24 -11.79 -1.26
C ASP A 658 -16.84 -11.93 -1.90
N THR A 659 -16.79 -12.38 -3.14
CA THR A 659 -15.55 -12.52 -3.91
C THR A 659 -14.83 -11.19 -4.07
N LEU A 660 -15.58 -10.12 -4.36
CA LEU A 660 -15.02 -8.78 -4.50
C LEU A 660 -14.40 -8.29 -3.18
N MET A 661 -14.95 -8.69 -2.05
CA MET A 661 -14.43 -8.32 -0.72
C MET A 661 -13.22 -9.17 -0.33
N TYR A 662 -13.27 -10.46 -0.60
CA TYR A 662 -12.25 -11.41 -0.16
C TYR A 662 -11.04 -11.45 -1.10
N TYR A 663 -11.25 -11.38 -2.42
CA TYR A 663 -10.21 -11.48 -3.45
C TYR A 663 -10.01 -10.20 -4.28
N GLY A 664 -10.95 -9.25 -4.21
CA GLY A 664 -10.88 -8.01 -5.00
C GLY A 664 -9.88 -6.97 -4.50
N GLY A 665 -9.18 -7.24 -3.38
CA GLY A 665 -8.14 -6.37 -2.84
C GLY A 665 -8.66 -5.05 -2.26
N MET A 666 -9.97 -4.90 -2.06
CA MET A 666 -10.53 -3.77 -1.33
C MET A 666 -10.26 -3.90 0.16
N ASP A 667 -9.67 -2.88 0.76
CA ASP A 667 -9.53 -2.80 2.19
C ASP A 667 -10.90 -2.58 2.87
N VAL A 668 -11.01 -2.98 4.14
CA VAL A 668 -12.25 -2.90 4.91
C VAL A 668 -12.77 -1.46 5.06
N ARG A 669 -11.91 -0.44 5.08
CA ARG A 669 -12.34 0.97 5.21
C ARG A 669 -13.02 1.42 3.92
N THR A 670 -12.43 1.11 2.76
CA THR A 670 -13.03 1.37 1.45
C THR A 670 -14.41 0.71 1.35
N LEU A 671 -14.52 -0.53 1.82
CA LEU A 671 -15.78 -1.25 1.83
C LEU A 671 -16.81 -0.57 2.74
N LEU A 672 -16.46 -0.30 4.00
CA LEU A 672 -17.36 0.31 4.97
C LEU A 672 -17.78 1.72 4.54
N ALA A 673 -16.92 2.47 3.87
CA ALA A 673 -17.26 3.77 3.27
C ALA A 673 -18.27 3.63 2.12
N ARG A 674 -18.16 2.56 1.32
CA ARG A 674 -19.15 2.25 0.28
C ARG A 674 -20.48 1.79 0.86
N THR A 675 -20.50 0.92 1.86
CA THR A 675 -21.77 0.52 2.53
C THR A 675 -22.40 1.70 3.27
N ALA A 676 -21.61 2.60 3.86
CA ALA A 676 -22.12 3.87 4.40
C ALA A 676 -22.73 4.76 3.31
N SER A 677 -22.12 4.80 2.11
CA SER A 677 -22.68 5.52 0.97
C SER A 677 -23.96 4.89 0.44
N TRP A 678 -24.05 3.56 0.45
CA TRP A 678 -25.27 2.82 0.11
C TRP A 678 -26.42 3.21 1.02
N ARG A 679 -26.25 3.16 2.35
CA ARG A 679 -27.32 3.53 3.30
C ARG A 679 -27.81 4.97 3.16
N ARG A 680 -26.97 5.87 2.63
CA ARG A 680 -27.39 7.25 2.33
C ARG A 680 -28.20 7.33 1.06
N ALA A 681 -27.81 6.57 0.04
CA ALA A 681 -28.56 6.47 -1.21
C ALA A 681 -29.91 5.76 -1.00
N VAL A 682 -29.96 4.77 -0.11
CA VAL A 682 -31.16 4.00 0.25
C VAL A 682 -31.27 3.91 1.79
N PRO A 683 -31.87 4.92 2.44
CA PRO A 683 -32.07 4.92 3.90
C PRO A 683 -32.88 3.70 4.35
N GLY A 684 -32.38 3.00 5.38
CA GLY A 684 -33.04 1.82 5.95
C GLY A 684 -32.79 0.50 5.19
N SER A 685 -31.94 0.49 4.15
CA SER A 685 -31.57 -0.73 3.42
C SER A 685 -31.06 -1.84 4.34
N VAL A 686 -31.79 -2.96 4.38
CA VAL A 686 -31.41 -4.20 5.07
C VAL A 686 -30.23 -4.85 4.37
N GLN A 687 -30.16 -4.74 3.05
CA GLN A 687 -29.10 -5.30 2.21
C GLN A 687 -27.75 -4.67 2.55
N ALA A 688 -27.69 -3.35 2.72
CA ALA A 688 -26.46 -2.67 3.10
C ALA A 688 -25.93 -3.12 4.48
N ASP A 689 -26.83 -3.40 5.42
CA ASP A 689 -26.46 -3.91 6.76
C ASP A 689 -26.00 -5.37 6.72
N LEU A 690 -26.64 -6.23 5.93
CA LEU A 690 -26.19 -7.61 5.71
C LEU A 690 -24.83 -7.68 5.02
N ILE A 691 -24.60 -6.82 4.04
CA ILE A 691 -23.31 -6.73 3.35
C ILE A 691 -22.21 -6.17 4.25
N GLU A 692 -22.53 -5.31 5.21
CA GLU A 692 -21.60 -4.92 6.27
C GLU A 692 -21.23 -6.11 7.18
N ALA A 693 -22.21 -6.92 7.60
CA ALA A 693 -21.94 -8.12 8.40
C ALA A 693 -21.04 -9.13 7.66
N LEU A 694 -21.33 -9.37 6.37
CA LEU A 694 -20.51 -10.19 5.49
C LEU A 694 -19.07 -9.65 5.39
N ALA A 695 -18.91 -8.34 5.29
CA ALA A 695 -17.59 -7.72 5.21
C ALA A 695 -16.77 -7.87 6.50
N PHE A 696 -17.39 -7.76 7.67
CA PHE A 696 -16.71 -8.02 8.94
C PHE A 696 -16.28 -9.48 9.06
N ARG A 697 -17.14 -10.42 8.64
CA ARG A 697 -16.80 -11.84 8.57
C ARG A 697 -15.60 -12.08 7.65
N ASN A 698 -15.61 -11.51 6.44
CA ASN A 698 -14.49 -11.64 5.51
C ASN A 698 -13.20 -11.04 6.07
N TRP A 699 -13.30 -9.86 6.70
CA TRP A 699 -12.16 -9.22 7.35
C TRP A 699 -11.59 -10.06 8.51
N ALA A 700 -12.43 -10.84 9.20
CA ALA A 700 -11.99 -11.83 10.18
C ALA A 700 -11.18 -12.95 9.51
N TRP A 701 -11.73 -13.59 8.47
CA TRP A 701 -11.06 -14.68 7.75
C TRP A 701 -9.74 -14.24 7.12
N THR A 702 -9.65 -13.02 6.59
CA THR A 702 -8.38 -12.45 6.12
C THR A 702 -7.37 -12.28 7.26
N ALA A 703 -7.81 -11.96 8.49
CA ALA A 703 -6.94 -11.86 9.66
C ALA A 703 -6.35 -13.20 10.09
N ARG A 704 -7.18 -14.25 10.04
CA ARG A 704 -6.80 -15.63 10.33
C ARG A 704 -5.82 -16.17 9.29
N GLY A 705 -6.03 -15.82 8.02
CA GLY A 705 -5.29 -16.35 6.89
C GLY A 705 -5.83 -17.71 6.41
N HIS A 706 -5.15 -18.29 5.41
CA HIS A 706 -5.60 -19.51 4.72
C HIS A 706 -4.93 -20.80 5.24
N GLY A 707 -4.08 -20.70 6.27
CA GLY A 707 -3.39 -21.85 6.86
C GLY A 707 -4.31 -22.79 7.63
N SER A 708 -3.79 -23.97 7.94
CA SER A 708 -4.44 -24.93 8.83
C SER A 708 -4.52 -24.39 10.26
N ALA A 709 -5.49 -24.84 11.05
CA ALA A 709 -5.79 -24.24 12.35
C ALA A 709 -4.59 -24.23 13.33
N ASN A 710 -3.73 -25.24 13.25
CA ASN A 710 -2.50 -25.40 14.02
C ASN A 710 -1.33 -24.51 13.56
N GLU A 711 -1.43 -23.86 12.40
CA GLU A 711 -0.42 -22.92 11.88
C GLU A 711 -0.77 -21.45 12.15
N VAL A 712 -1.99 -21.18 12.63
CA VAL A 712 -2.48 -19.82 12.88
C VAL A 712 -1.99 -19.32 14.24
N SER A 713 -1.38 -18.13 14.26
CA SER A 713 -0.90 -17.49 15.48
C SER A 713 -2.05 -17.13 16.45
N GLN A 714 -1.75 -17.07 17.76
CA GLN A 714 -2.74 -16.61 18.75
C GLN A 714 -3.24 -15.19 18.47
N GLN A 715 -2.38 -14.30 17.96
CA GLN A 715 -2.78 -12.94 17.59
C GLN A 715 -3.78 -12.93 16.43
N SER A 716 -3.56 -13.76 15.41
CA SER A 716 -4.48 -13.93 14.29
C SER A 716 -5.82 -14.49 14.74
N TRP A 717 -5.83 -15.45 15.68
CA TRP A 717 -7.06 -15.98 16.29
C TRP A 717 -7.82 -14.92 17.09
N ALA A 718 -7.13 -14.10 17.88
CA ALA A 718 -7.77 -13.01 18.63
C ALA A 718 -8.40 -11.97 17.69
N LEU A 719 -7.70 -11.60 16.61
CA LEU A 719 -8.24 -10.69 15.59
C LEU A 719 -9.43 -11.31 14.84
N PHE A 720 -9.37 -12.61 14.53
CA PHE A 720 -10.46 -13.34 13.93
C PHE A 720 -11.70 -13.29 14.84
N ALA A 721 -11.58 -13.73 16.09
CA ALA A 721 -12.68 -13.78 17.04
C ALA A 721 -13.34 -12.41 17.20
N HIS A 722 -12.56 -11.36 17.45
CA HIS A 722 -13.06 -10.00 17.60
C HIS A 722 -13.85 -9.48 16.38
N ARG A 723 -13.36 -9.76 15.18
CA ARG A 723 -14.02 -9.33 13.93
C ARG A 723 -15.26 -10.16 13.61
N ILE A 724 -15.29 -11.42 14.03
CA ILE A 724 -16.51 -12.24 13.99
C ILE A 724 -17.55 -11.69 14.97
N GLU A 725 -17.16 -11.24 16.16
CA GLU A 725 -18.08 -10.54 17.08
C GLU A 725 -18.66 -9.26 16.47
N MET A 726 -17.90 -8.54 15.64
CA MET A 726 -18.43 -7.38 14.91
C MET A 726 -19.52 -7.78 13.90
N ALA A 727 -19.34 -8.90 13.21
CA ALA A 727 -20.35 -9.45 12.30
C ALA A 727 -21.59 -9.91 13.09
N ALA A 728 -21.40 -10.58 14.23
CA ALA A 728 -22.49 -11.00 15.11
C ALA A 728 -23.29 -9.80 15.63
N ALA A 729 -22.61 -8.77 16.14
CA ALA A 729 -23.24 -7.54 16.60
C ALA A 729 -24.06 -6.85 15.48
N ALA A 730 -23.58 -6.88 14.23
CA ALA A 730 -24.32 -6.34 13.10
C ALA A 730 -25.61 -7.12 12.82
N LEU A 731 -25.56 -8.45 12.89
CA LEU A 731 -26.73 -9.31 12.67
C LEU A 731 -27.74 -9.19 13.81
N GLU A 732 -27.30 -9.07 15.05
CA GLU A 732 -28.18 -8.87 16.22
C GLU A 732 -28.90 -7.52 16.18
N ASP A 733 -28.18 -6.43 15.87
CA ASP A 733 -28.77 -5.11 15.74
C ASP A 733 -29.76 -5.04 14.57
N LEU A 734 -29.48 -5.77 13.48
CA LEU A 734 -30.40 -5.91 12.37
C LEU A 734 -31.63 -6.76 12.77
N ALA A 735 -31.45 -7.82 13.54
CA ALA A 735 -32.54 -8.71 13.93
C ALA A 735 -33.61 -8.02 14.78
N GLN A 736 -33.22 -7.02 15.57
CA GLN A 736 -34.15 -6.17 16.32
C GLN A 736 -35.03 -5.28 15.41
N ARG A 737 -34.59 -5.03 14.17
CA ARG A 737 -35.32 -4.20 13.19
C ARG A 737 -36.05 -5.03 12.15
N ASP A 738 -35.35 -5.94 11.49
CA ASP A 738 -35.86 -6.79 10.40
C ASP A 738 -34.93 -7.99 10.17
N ARG A 739 -35.35 -9.17 10.65
CA ARG A 739 -34.65 -10.44 10.41
C ARG A 739 -35.23 -11.27 9.26
N ASN A 740 -36.32 -10.82 8.62
CA ASN A 740 -37.06 -11.60 7.62
C ASN A 740 -36.36 -11.55 6.25
N HIS A 741 -35.15 -12.08 6.18
CA HIS A 741 -34.32 -12.06 4.99
C HIS A 741 -33.47 -13.34 4.89
N PRO A 742 -33.47 -14.06 3.75
CA PRO A 742 -32.79 -15.36 3.62
C PRO A 742 -31.29 -15.30 3.94
N LEU A 743 -30.62 -14.25 3.47
CA LEU A 743 -29.21 -14.00 3.78
C LEU A 743 -28.94 -13.71 5.27
N TRP A 744 -29.89 -13.18 6.04
CA TRP A 744 -29.69 -12.98 7.49
C TRP A 744 -29.52 -14.33 8.19
N TYR A 745 -30.41 -15.27 7.92
CA TYR A 745 -30.34 -16.63 8.46
C TYR A 745 -29.05 -17.33 8.01
N GLN A 746 -28.65 -17.19 6.74
CA GLN A 746 -27.40 -17.77 6.25
C GLN A 746 -26.19 -17.20 7.00
N LEU A 747 -26.08 -15.88 7.09
CA LEU A 747 -24.98 -15.22 7.78
C LEU A 747 -24.98 -15.54 9.29
N PHE A 748 -26.15 -15.68 9.92
CA PHE A 748 -26.24 -16.08 11.32
C PHE A 748 -25.64 -17.48 11.55
N LEU A 749 -25.95 -18.44 10.68
CA LEU A 749 -25.37 -19.79 10.73
C LEU A 749 -23.86 -19.76 10.46
N ASP A 750 -23.42 -19.04 9.43
CA ASP A 750 -22.02 -18.88 9.06
C ASP A 750 -21.19 -18.21 10.18
N VAL A 751 -21.69 -17.12 10.75
CA VAL A 751 -21.05 -16.41 11.88
C VAL A 751 -21.08 -17.26 13.13
N GLY A 752 -22.19 -17.96 13.39
CA GLY A 752 -22.32 -18.87 14.53
C GLY A 752 -21.34 -20.03 14.46
N LEU A 753 -21.11 -20.60 13.28
CA LEU A 753 -20.06 -21.59 13.04
C LEU A 753 -18.67 -21.01 13.33
N ASP A 754 -18.39 -19.81 12.83
CA ASP A 754 -17.11 -19.14 13.02
C ASP A 754 -16.85 -18.78 14.50
N GLN A 755 -17.92 -18.53 15.28
CA GLN A 755 -17.89 -18.36 16.74
C GLN A 755 -17.79 -19.69 17.52
N SER A 756 -17.85 -20.83 16.83
CA SER A 756 -17.98 -22.16 17.46
C SER A 756 -19.20 -22.27 18.39
N ARG A 757 -20.33 -21.66 18.01
CA ARG A 757 -21.60 -21.80 18.76
C ARG A 757 -22.08 -23.25 18.77
N GLU A 758 -22.78 -23.60 19.84
CA GLU A 758 -23.39 -24.91 19.97
C GLU A 758 -24.49 -25.13 18.92
N ARG A 759 -24.60 -26.35 18.41
CA ARG A 759 -25.62 -26.71 17.40
C ARG A 759 -27.04 -26.48 17.91
N GLY A 760 -27.28 -26.65 19.22
CA GLY A 760 -28.58 -26.37 19.85
C GLY A 760 -29.03 -24.92 19.72
N VAL A 761 -28.09 -23.98 19.52
CA VAL A 761 -28.40 -22.56 19.26
C VAL A 761 -28.63 -22.31 17.77
N LEU A 762 -27.88 -22.98 16.89
CA LEU A 762 -27.93 -22.76 15.44
C LEU A 762 -29.13 -23.46 14.79
N ARG A 763 -29.49 -24.65 15.27
CA ARG A 763 -30.52 -25.49 14.65
C ARG A 763 -31.92 -24.84 14.63
N PRO A 764 -32.43 -24.26 15.72
CA PRO A 764 -33.73 -23.58 15.67
C PRO A 764 -33.79 -22.42 14.67
N VAL A 765 -32.67 -21.71 14.49
CA VAL A 765 -32.57 -20.60 13.52
C VAL A 765 -32.55 -21.13 12.09
N PHE A 766 -31.86 -22.25 11.85
CA PHE A 766 -31.95 -22.96 10.58
C PHE A 766 -33.37 -23.42 10.27
N ASP A 767 -34.04 -24.08 11.23
CA ASP A 767 -35.39 -24.62 11.01
C ASP A 767 -36.38 -23.51 10.66
N GLN A 768 -36.34 -22.37 11.37
CA GLN A 768 -37.16 -21.20 11.04
C GLN A 768 -36.84 -20.64 9.65
N GLY A 769 -35.55 -20.51 9.31
CA GLY A 769 -35.14 -20.01 7.99
C GLY A 769 -35.51 -20.95 6.85
N ALA A 770 -35.47 -22.27 7.07
CA ALA A 770 -35.84 -23.29 6.09
C ALA A 770 -37.35 -23.32 5.85
N GLU A 771 -38.16 -23.07 6.89
CA GLU A 771 -39.61 -22.90 6.77
C GLU A 771 -39.98 -21.63 6.00
N GLU A 772 -39.32 -20.50 6.30
CA GLU A 772 -39.60 -19.21 5.66
C GLU A 772 -39.05 -19.13 4.22
N PHE A 773 -37.90 -19.76 3.94
CA PHE A 773 -37.19 -19.67 2.65
C PHE A 773 -36.75 -21.04 2.10
N PRO A 774 -37.68 -21.97 1.83
CA PRO A 774 -37.36 -23.36 1.48
C PRO A 774 -36.57 -23.52 0.17
N ASN A 775 -36.64 -22.54 -0.73
CA ASN A 775 -35.95 -22.53 -2.03
C ASN A 775 -34.58 -21.85 -2.00
N TYR A 776 -34.12 -21.34 -0.85
CA TYR A 776 -32.81 -20.71 -0.75
C TYR A 776 -31.73 -21.71 -0.36
N GLN A 777 -30.96 -22.19 -1.34
CA GLN A 777 -29.98 -23.27 -1.14
C GLN A 777 -28.81 -22.86 -0.23
N GLY A 778 -28.51 -21.56 -0.15
CA GLY A 778 -27.49 -20.99 0.74
C GLY A 778 -27.66 -21.37 2.22
N LEU A 779 -28.91 -21.48 2.70
CA LEU A 779 -29.20 -21.90 4.08
C LEU A 779 -28.78 -23.33 4.35
N TYR A 780 -29.23 -24.23 3.48
CA TYR A 780 -28.93 -25.66 3.57
C TYR A 780 -27.43 -25.91 3.44
N ARG A 781 -26.74 -25.18 2.54
CA ARG A 781 -25.28 -25.22 2.42
C ARG A 781 -24.59 -24.85 3.75
N SER A 782 -25.07 -23.82 4.44
CA SER A 782 -24.49 -23.39 5.71
C SER A 782 -24.74 -24.41 6.82
N MET A 783 -25.93 -25.00 6.87
CA MET A 783 -26.26 -26.04 7.84
C MET A 783 -25.46 -27.33 7.60
N LEU A 784 -25.34 -27.79 6.35
CA LEU A 784 -24.48 -28.91 6.00
C LEU A 784 -23.03 -28.65 6.40
N ARG A 785 -22.53 -27.42 6.18
CA ARG A 785 -21.19 -27.01 6.59
C ARG A 785 -20.99 -27.14 8.11
N ILE A 786 -21.97 -26.75 8.92
CA ILE A 786 -21.92 -26.87 10.39
C ILE A 786 -21.75 -28.34 10.83
N GLU A 787 -22.37 -29.28 10.11
CA GLU A 787 -22.37 -30.70 10.45
C GLU A 787 -21.15 -31.48 9.93
N MET A 788 -20.27 -30.85 9.11
CA MET A 788 -19.11 -31.55 8.54
C MET A 788 -18.08 -31.93 9.61
N PRO A 789 -17.34 -33.05 9.44
CA PRO A 789 -16.29 -33.48 10.36
C PRO A 789 -15.22 -32.41 10.64
N ARG A 790 -14.79 -31.68 9.59
CA ARG A 790 -13.76 -30.62 9.69
C ARG A 790 -14.18 -29.43 10.57
N TRP A 791 -15.47 -29.32 10.93
CA TRP A 791 -16.01 -28.29 11.81
C TRP A 791 -16.56 -28.86 13.14
N GLY A 792 -16.12 -30.07 13.52
CA GLY A 792 -16.51 -30.73 14.76
C GLY A 792 -17.83 -31.51 14.68
N GLY A 793 -18.38 -31.71 13.48
CA GLY A 793 -19.51 -32.61 13.24
C GLY A 793 -19.07 -34.03 12.87
N SER A 794 -19.89 -34.74 12.11
CA SER A 794 -19.62 -36.11 11.62
C SER A 794 -20.44 -36.42 10.37
N TYR A 795 -20.04 -37.43 9.60
CA TYR A 795 -20.83 -37.89 8.45
C TYR A 795 -22.25 -38.32 8.87
N GLN A 796 -22.42 -38.92 10.06
CA GLN A 796 -23.75 -39.27 10.58
C GLN A 796 -24.60 -38.03 10.89
N MET A 797 -24.00 -36.93 11.33
CA MET A 797 -24.72 -35.68 11.56
C MET A 797 -25.16 -35.04 10.24
N VAL A 798 -24.32 -35.10 9.21
CA VAL A 798 -24.69 -34.70 7.84
C VAL A 798 -25.87 -35.54 7.34
N ASP A 799 -25.80 -36.86 7.47
CA ASP A 799 -26.91 -37.75 7.09
C ASP A 799 -28.18 -37.41 7.87
N GLY A 800 -28.06 -37.17 9.19
CA GLY A 800 -29.18 -36.82 10.06
C GLY A 800 -29.89 -35.51 9.66
N ILE A 801 -29.15 -34.48 9.25
CA ILE A 801 -29.79 -33.25 8.74
C ILE A 801 -30.43 -33.48 7.38
N VAL A 802 -29.81 -34.27 6.49
CA VAL A 802 -30.39 -34.57 5.16
C VAL A 802 -31.70 -35.34 5.32
N ASP A 803 -31.72 -36.39 6.14
CA ASP A 803 -32.91 -37.19 6.41
C ASP A 803 -33.99 -36.35 7.09
N TYR A 804 -33.63 -35.49 8.04
CA TYR A 804 -34.59 -34.58 8.67
C TYR A 804 -35.25 -33.64 7.66
N VAL A 805 -34.49 -33.00 6.77
CA VAL A 805 -35.05 -32.06 5.79
C VAL A 805 -35.87 -32.80 4.72
N ALA A 806 -35.39 -33.96 4.26
CA ALA A 806 -36.05 -34.73 3.20
C ALA A 806 -37.29 -35.51 3.70
N TYR A 807 -37.34 -35.91 4.98
CA TYR A 807 -38.34 -36.84 5.50
C TYR A 807 -39.06 -36.36 6.77
N GLY A 808 -38.53 -35.39 7.50
CA GLY A 808 -38.89 -35.09 8.90
C GLY A 808 -40.12 -34.21 9.15
N GLY A 809 -40.97 -33.92 8.15
CA GLY A 809 -42.08 -32.98 8.31
C GLY A 809 -43.33 -33.18 7.46
N HIS A 810 -43.40 -34.21 6.61
CA HIS A 810 -44.52 -34.42 5.68
C HIS A 810 -44.86 -35.92 5.52
N ASP A 811 -46.13 -36.23 5.22
CA ASP A 811 -46.60 -37.59 4.88
C ASP A 811 -45.92 -38.19 3.62
N THR A 812 -45.16 -37.38 2.88
CA THR A 812 -44.45 -37.73 1.65
C THR A 812 -42.96 -37.39 1.72
N ARG A 813 -42.10 -38.32 1.28
CA ARG A 813 -40.65 -38.12 1.18
C ARG A 813 -40.30 -37.10 0.08
N ASP A 814 -39.55 -36.05 0.40
CA ASP A 814 -38.98 -35.11 -0.57
C ASP A 814 -37.64 -35.62 -1.10
N LEU A 815 -37.72 -36.52 -2.09
CA LEU A 815 -36.54 -37.11 -2.72
C LEU A 815 -35.76 -36.10 -3.57
N GLU A 816 -36.40 -35.04 -4.04
CA GLU A 816 -35.70 -33.98 -4.78
C GLU A 816 -34.76 -33.23 -3.86
N LYS A 817 -35.24 -32.82 -2.69
CA LYS A 817 -34.41 -32.18 -1.65
C LYS A 817 -33.30 -33.10 -1.16
N TYR A 818 -33.59 -34.39 -0.98
CA TYR A 818 -32.58 -35.40 -0.65
C TYR A 818 -31.40 -35.39 -1.64
N ALA A 819 -31.68 -35.43 -2.95
CA ALA A 819 -30.65 -35.39 -3.98
C ALA A 819 -29.90 -34.05 -4.01
N GLN A 820 -30.62 -32.93 -3.86
CA GLN A 820 -30.03 -31.58 -3.79
C GLN A 820 -29.03 -31.45 -2.62
N LEU A 821 -29.39 -31.92 -1.44
CA LEU A 821 -28.55 -31.79 -0.24
C LEU A 821 -27.27 -32.61 -0.33
N TYR A 822 -27.33 -33.86 -0.81
CA TYR A 822 -26.12 -34.65 -1.03
C TYR A 822 -25.25 -34.08 -2.16
N TRP A 823 -25.84 -33.46 -3.18
CA TRP A 823 -25.06 -32.73 -4.18
C TRP A 823 -24.37 -31.51 -3.57
N ILE A 824 -25.07 -30.71 -2.75
CA ILE A 824 -24.44 -29.59 -2.03
C ILE A 824 -23.31 -30.08 -1.13
N TYR A 825 -23.51 -31.19 -0.42
CA TYR A 825 -22.51 -31.76 0.47
C TYR A 825 -21.25 -32.23 -0.28
N ASP A 826 -21.43 -32.97 -1.38
CA ASP A 826 -20.36 -33.38 -2.28
C ASP A 826 -19.56 -32.16 -2.81
N SER A 827 -20.26 -31.08 -3.18
CA SER A 827 -19.63 -29.83 -3.60
C SER A 827 -18.85 -29.12 -2.49
N LEU A 828 -19.28 -29.21 -1.23
CA LEU A 828 -18.56 -28.63 -0.08
C LEU A 828 -17.26 -29.37 0.23
N GLU A 829 -17.23 -30.68 -0.03
CA GLU A 829 -16.05 -31.53 0.13
C GLU A 829 -15.13 -31.49 -1.10
N ASN A 830 -15.51 -30.78 -2.18
CA ASN A 830 -14.71 -30.67 -3.41
C ASN A 830 -14.24 -32.05 -3.94
N ASP A 831 -15.17 -33.01 -3.90
CA ASP A 831 -14.97 -34.40 -4.32
C ASP A 831 -13.86 -35.12 -3.53
N ASP A 832 -13.53 -34.66 -2.32
CA ASP A 832 -12.62 -35.36 -1.40
C ASP A 832 -13.24 -36.63 -0.81
N ILE A 833 -14.55 -36.78 -0.92
CA ILE A 833 -15.31 -37.95 -0.47
C ILE A 833 -16.17 -38.51 -1.60
N ASN A 834 -16.57 -39.77 -1.48
CA ASN A 834 -17.65 -40.37 -2.23
C ASN A 834 -18.89 -40.47 -1.32
N VAL A 835 -19.92 -39.68 -1.60
CA VAL A 835 -21.13 -39.62 -0.75
C VAL A 835 -21.89 -40.94 -0.61
N PHE A 836 -21.62 -41.95 -1.45
CA PHE A 836 -22.22 -43.29 -1.34
C PHE A 836 -21.39 -44.29 -0.54
N GLU A 837 -20.10 -44.00 -0.33
CA GLU A 837 -19.16 -44.87 0.39
C GLU A 837 -18.81 -44.27 1.76
N ASP A 838 -18.54 -42.96 1.80
CA ASP A 838 -18.11 -42.22 2.99
C ASP A 838 -19.30 -41.59 3.76
N ALA A 839 -20.41 -41.31 3.07
CA ALA A 839 -21.66 -40.87 3.66
C ALA A 839 -22.77 -41.89 3.38
N SER A 840 -23.87 -41.87 4.14
CA SER A 840 -24.91 -42.91 4.04
C SER A 840 -25.90 -42.65 2.89
N ALA A 841 -25.50 -41.92 1.84
CA ALA A 841 -26.40 -41.56 0.75
C ALA A 841 -26.85 -42.82 0.00
N LYS A 842 -28.16 -42.91 -0.27
CA LYS A 842 -28.73 -44.03 -1.03
C LYS A 842 -28.91 -43.63 -2.49
N TRP A 843 -28.20 -44.31 -3.39
CA TRP A 843 -28.33 -44.05 -4.83
C TRP A 843 -29.77 -44.17 -5.33
N SER A 844 -30.56 -45.14 -4.84
CA SER A 844 -31.97 -45.27 -5.24
C SER A 844 -32.81 -44.02 -4.93
N ASN A 845 -32.57 -43.39 -3.77
CA ASN A 845 -33.24 -42.16 -3.38
C ASN A 845 -32.71 -40.96 -4.18
N MET A 846 -31.40 -40.84 -4.36
CA MET A 846 -30.80 -39.77 -5.17
C MET A 846 -31.24 -39.85 -6.63
N LYS A 847 -31.29 -41.06 -7.22
CA LYS A 847 -31.78 -41.30 -8.59
C LYS A 847 -33.22 -40.82 -8.76
N ALA A 848 -34.11 -41.20 -7.84
CA ALA A 848 -35.49 -40.71 -7.84
C ALA A 848 -35.56 -39.18 -7.72
N GLY A 849 -34.74 -38.59 -6.85
CA GLY A 849 -34.60 -37.14 -6.72
C GLY A 849 -34.14 -36.46 -8.01
N PHE A 850 -33.08 -36.96 -8.65
CA PHE A 850 -32.59 -36.41 -9.92
C PHE A 850 -33.61 -36.53 -11.05
N ILE A 851 -34.41 -37.59 -11.09
CA ILE A 851 -35.52 -37.71 -12.05
C ILE A 851 -36.54 -36.58 -11.84
N LEU A 852 -36.85 -36.23 -10.58
CA LEU A 852 -37.71 -35.09 -10.26
C LEU A 852 -37.05 -33.76 -10.65
N MET A 853 -35.77 -33.57 -10.30
CA MET A 853 -35.02 -32.38 -10.69
C MET A 853 -35.01 -32.18 -12.21
N VAL A 854 -34.72 -33.21 -13.00
CA VAL A 854 -34.73 -33.11 -14.48
C VAL A 854 -36.13 -32.83 -15.02
N ARG A 855 -37.20 -33.30 -14.34
CA ARG A 855 -38.58 -33.00 -14.72
C ARG A 855 -38.94 -31.54 -14.45
N HIS A 856 -38.55 -30.98 -13.32
CA HIS A 856 -38.80 -29.58 -12.96
C HIS A 856 -37.85 -28.60 -13.68
N HIS A 857 -36.64 -29.05 -14.00
CA HIS A 857 -35.55 -28.27 -14.58
C HIS A 857 -35.04 -28.86 -15.92
N PRO A 858 -35.92 -29.11 -16.92
CA PRO A 858 -35.56 -29.89 -18.11
C PRO A 858 -34.58 -29.17 -19.05
N ARG A 859 -34.42 -27.86 -18.88
CA ARG A 859 -33.52 -27.01 -19.68
C ARG A 859 -32.17 -26.76 -19.00
N SER A 860 -31.93 -27.32 -17.82
CA SER A 860 -30.68 -27.10 -17.10
C SER A 860 -29.66 -28.17 -17.46
N ASP A 861 -28.64 -27.76 -18.20
CA ASP A 861 -27.55 -28.63 -18.60
C ASP A 861 -26.78 -29.11 -17.36
N VAL A 862 -26.55 -28.25 -16.36
CA VAL A 862 -25.88 -28.61 -15.11
C VAL A 862 -26.63 -29.71 -14.34
N VAL A 863 -27.97 -29.68 -14.30
CA VAL A 863 -28.78 -30.73 -13.64
C VAL A 863 -28.67 -32.07 -14.37
N ILE A 864 -28.72 -32.06 -15.70
CA ILE A 864 -28.59 -33.27 -16.52
C ILE A 864 -27.18 -33.88 -16.38
N ASN A 865 -26.15 -33.03 -16.43
CA ASN A 865 -24.76 -33.47 -16.24
C ASN A 865 -24.52 -33.95 -14.80
N GLY A 866 -25.09 -33.27 -13.80
CA GLY A 866 -25.05 -33.69 -12.40
C GLY A 866 -25.67 -35.07 -12.20
N PHE A 867 -26.84 -35.33 -12.80
CA PHE A 867 -27.46 -36.66 -12.74
C PHE A 867 -26.56 -37.74 -13.34
N ALA A 868 -25.95 -37.48 -14.49
CA ALA A 868 -25.00 -38.41 -15.09
C ALA A 868 -23.75 -38.61 -14.20
N ARG A 869 -23.21 -37.54 -13.62
CA ARG A 869 -22.08 -37.62 -12.69
C ARG A 869 -22.38 -38.49 -11.49
N PHE A 870 -23.52 -38.29 -10.83
CA PHE A 870 -23.90 -39.11 -9.68
C PHE A 870 -24.30 -40.54 -10.06
N ALA A 871 -24.82 -40.79 -11.26
CA ALA A 871 -24.99 -42.15 -11.78
C ALA A 871 -23.66 -42.87 -11.95
N CYS A 872 -22.63 -42.16 -12.41
CA CYS A 872 -21.27 -42.69 -12.47
C CYS A 872 -20.69 -42.99 -11.08
N LEU A 873 -20.85 -42.07 -10.12
CA LEU A 873 -20.41 -42.27 -8.73
C LEU A 873 -21.12 -43.46 -8.07
N GLY A 874 -22.45 -43.50 -8.16
CA GLY A 874 -23.30 -44.56 -7.60
C GLY A 874 -23.23 -45.91 -8.33
N GLY A 875 -22.46 -46.00 -9.42
CA GLY A 875 -22.22 -47.26 -10.13
C GLY A 875 -23.41 -47.75 -10.98
N ASP A 876 -24.19 -46.85 -11.55
CA ASP A 876 -25.38 -47.13 -12.39
C ASP A 876 -25.07 -46.92 -13.88
N PRO A 877 -24.54 -47.94 -14.59
CA PRO A 877 -24.18 -47.84 -16.00
C PRO A 877 -25.41 -47.59 -16.89
N GLU A 878 -26.57 -48.13 -16.54
CA GLU A 878 -27.79 -48.00 -17.34
C GLU A 878 -28.22 -46.54 -17.40
N GLN A 879 -28.33 -45.90 -16.23
CA GLN A 879 -28.72 -44.49 -16.15
C GLN A 879 -27.68 -43.56 -16.80
N TYR A 880 -26.40 -43.84 -16.60
CA TYR A 880 -25.32 -43.06 -17.22
C TYR A 880 -25.36 -43.16 -18.76
N VAL A 881 -25.46 -44.38 -19.30
CA VAL A 881 -25.53 -44.62 -20.75
C VAL A 881 -26.76 -43.93 -21.36
N GLN A 882 -27.90 -43.92 -20.66
CA GLN A 882 -29.10 -43.23 -21.11
C GLN A 882 -28.90 -41.70 -21.22
N LEU A 883 -28.19 -41.09 -20.29
CA LEU A 883 -27.95 -39.64 -20.26
C LEU A 883 -26.80 -39.22 -21.19
N ARG A 884 -25.83 -40.11 -21.44
CA ARG A 884 -24.59 -39.82 -22.16
C ARG A 884 -24.74 -39.15 -23.54
N PRO A 885 -25.74 -39.51 -24.39
CA PRO A 885 -25.98 -38.81 -25.65
C PRO A 885 -26.36 -37.34 -25.47
N ARG A 886 -27.18 -37.02 -24.46
CA ARG A 886 -27.60 -35.63 -24.17
C ARG A 886 -26.41 -34.76 -23.79
N LEU A 887 -25.42 -35.33 -23.09
CA LEU A 887 -24.20 -34.62 -22.69
C LEU A 887 -23.31 -34.20 -23.86
N LYS A 888 -23.47 -34.77 -25.06
CA LYS A 888 -22.69 -34.34 -26.24
C LYS A 888 -23.13 -32.98 -26.76
N GLU A 889 -24.43 -32.68 -26.66
CA GLU A 889 -25.03 -31.43 -27.12
C GLU A 889 -25.18 -30.41 -25.98
N HIS A 890 -25.36 -30.90 -24.76
CA HIS A 890 -25.64 -30.13 -23.55
C HIS A 890 -24.57 -30.39 -22.48
N TYR A 891 -23.31 -30.16 -22.81
CA TYR A 891 -22.21 -30.37 -21.87
C TYR A 891 -22.08 -29.20 -20.89
N SER A 892 -22.07 -29.49 -19.59
CA SER A 892 -21.80 -28.50 -18.54
C SER A 892 -20.55 -28.92 -17.77
N ALA A 893 -19.41 -28.31 -18.09
CA ALA A 893 -18.12 -28.57 -17.43
C ALA A 893 -18.18 -28.27 -15.93
N THR A 894 -19.00 -27.28 -15.55
CA THR A 894 -19.28 -26.90 -14.16
C THR A 894 -19.84 -28.07 -13.32
N ALA A 895 -20.55 -29.02 -13.93
CA ALA A 895 -21.09 -30.18 -13.21
C ALA A 895 -20.04 -31.28 -12.95
N TRP A 896 -18.84 -31.19 -13.51
CA TRP A 896 -17.79 -32.20 -13.43
C TRP A 896 -16.55 -31.68 -12.69
N SER A 897 -15.66 -32.58 -12.27
CA SER A 897 -14.40 -32.22 -11.63
C SER A 897 -13.22 -32.95 -12.24
N ALA A 898 -12.01 -32.61 -11.78
CA ALA A 898 -10.80 -33.33 -12.18
C ALA A 898 -10.77 -34.78 -11.66
N LYS A 899 -11.48 -35.08 -10.56
CA LYS A 899 -11.53 -36.43 -9.97
C LYS A 899 -12.64 -37.28 -10.56
N VAL A 900 -13.77 -36.65 -10.88
CA VAL A 900 -14.94 -37.30 -11.49
C VAL A 900 -15.21 -36.59 -12.81
N SER A 901 -14.57 -37.08 -13.87
CA SER A 901 -14.67 -36.54 -15.22
C SER A 901 -15.50 -37.45 -16.14
N LEU A 902 -16.05 -36.87 -17.20
CA LEU A 902 -16.78 -37.62 -18.23
C LEU A 902 -15.93 -38.76 -18.82
N GLU A 903 -14.64 -38.52 -19.05
CA GLU A 903 -13.70 -39.52 -19.54
C GLU A 903 -13.50 -40.67 -18.53
N SER A 904 -13.35 -40.33 -17.24
CA SER A 904 -13.21 -41.33 -16.18
C SER A 904 -14.44 -42.23 -16.07
N CYS A 905 -15.63 -41.66 -16.27
CA CYS A 905 -16.91 -42.37 -16.24
C CYS A 905 -17.12 -43.23 -17.50
N ASP A 906 -16.79 -42.70 -18.68
CA ASP A 906 -16.82 -43.47 -19.93
C ASP A 906 -15.89 -44.69 -19.87
N LYS A 907 -14.71 -44.52 -19.24
CA LYS A 907 -13.77 -45.61 -18.96
C LYS A 907 -14.31 -46.60 -17.93
N LYS A 908 -14.90 -46.12 -16.83
CA LYS A 908 -15.49 -46.94 -15.75
C LYS A 908 -16.52 -47.92 -16.30
N PHE A 909 -17.37 -47.47 -17.23
CA PHE A 909 -18.42 -48.30 -17.84
C PHE A 909 -18.06 -48.88 -19.22
N ARG A 910 -16.79 -48.78 -19.65
CA ARG A 910 -16.28 -49.29 -20.93
C ARG A 910 -17.06 -48.80 -22.17
N ILE A 911 -17.62 -47.60 -22.11
CA ILE A 911 -18.41 -47.01 -23.21
C ILE A 911 -17.51 -46.65 -24.40
N ALA A 912 -16.19 -46.58 -24.19
CA ALA A 912 -15.19 -46.34 -25.24
C ALA A 912 -15.01 -47.48 -26.28
N GLN A 913 -15.67 -48.64 -26.14
CA GLN A 913 -15.56 -49.74 -27.12
C GLN A 913 -16.84 -50.07 -27.90
N ALA A 914 -18.03 -49.70 -27.45
CA ALA A 914 -19.27 -50.10 -28.13
C ALA A 914 -19.64 -49.25 -29.36
N THR A 915 -19.18 -47.99 -29.45
CA THR A 915 -19.49 -47.08 -30.56
C THR A 915 -18.51 -47.12 -31.74
N MET A 916 -17.49 -47.98 -31.71
CA MET A 916 -16.55 -48.17 -32.83
C MET A 916 -16.75 -49.52 -33.57
N THR A 917 -17.67 -50.37 -33.12
CA THR A 917 -17.89 -51.72 -33.69
C THR A 917 -19.36 -52.09 -33.85
N GLY A 918 -20.23 -51.14 -34.17
CA GLY A 918 -21.62 -51.39 -34.54
C GLY A 918 -22.01 -50.51 -35.70
N GLY A 919 -21.90 -51.07 -36.91
CA GLY A 919 -22.36 -50.45 -38.16
C GLY A 919 -23.86 -50.50 -38.35
#